data_AF-A0A934N7N4-F1
#
_entry.id   AF-A0A934N7N4-F1
#
_cell.length_a   1.000
_cell.length_b   1.000
_cell.length_c   1.000
_cell.angle_alpha   90.00
_cell.angle_beta   90.00
_cell.angle_gamma   90.00
#
_symmetry.space_group_name_H-M   'P 1'
#
loop_
_entity.id
_entity.type
_entity.pdbx_description
1 polymer ?
#
loop_
_entity_poly.entity_id
_entity_poly.type
_entity_poly.pdbx_seq_one_letter_code
_entity_poly.pdbx_strand_id
1 'polypeptide(L)'
;MAAVLENRLVIVLLSAALAVGCASLTGTALEHQGGAARTGAALGAPPANGVSTTCHLAHGIEHVVYLQMENVHFGRELPAVPSDLEQMPRLLDFLQANGTLLAAGHTGLVTSPGGDLLTSVTGLYPDHHGRGFGDSWRYFKPDGTTAAASASTYWSTRVSDGSSGTPADSSYNLVTTGGRNVPAPWPAFTRAGCDVGAVGGPANMVLRNTPADLAAAFGKDSREAAEGRADGARAAADFTGLAIHCTGQSGACAGERGGRPDVLPDEPGGYSGFDALYGNRYVLPRLGVSGRPRDLSGRPVAGFPGPDVAPATALAYVATMQEHGVPVTYAYLADPHDPRAGAEPLRPGEPADLRQLRDYDQAVTTFVQRLGRDGLTPANTLFVVASGEGGDRAAAAPSPAGCDGIQTPCRYGQQAGAVQVDLASLLAAQGVPASFSPDGGAATAVWINGDPAPAAAPARGLERAAAQLWVQDPNTGGPQPLLRYLADRPEMRLLHMVSAEAARTPSFVMLARRGYLAAGAPAGCSAAVCTAANSSPQAPGQGYAEPGVNTAWLALAGPGVARRSLDASTWTDEADIRPTLLALTGLRDSYPHDGRVLSEALKPEALPPGIVASQAAYETVSAKLKQLDAPAGRVGTLSLAAATRSAASSSPGDADYRSYAARMDGFTSRRDVAAEAMKKALEEAAFGGSALDGKRASTLTEGADRLLAEMARA
;
A
#
# COMPACT_ATOMS: atom_id res chain seq x y z
N MET A 1 -44.17 -30.05 -55.19
CA MET A 1 -43.38 -30.91 -56.09
C MET A 1 -42.16 -31.37 -55.29
N ALA A 2 -42.32 -32.43 -54.49
CA ALA A 2 -42.06 -33.85 -54.83
C ALA A 2 -40.56 -34.18 -54.65
N ALA A 3 -40.09 -35.21 -53.95
CA ALA A 3 -40.68 -36.31 -53.15
C ALA A 3 -39.51 -36.92 -52.29
N VAL A 4 -39.69 -37.22 -51.00
CA VAL A 4 -39.97 -38.55 -50.36
C VAL A 4 -38.77 -39.47 -50.16
N LEU A 5 -38.50 -39.85 -48.89
CA LEU A 5 -38.16 -41.19 -48.30
C LEU A 5 -37.60 -40.95 -46.87
N GLU A 6 -38.36 -40.93 -45.77
CA GLU A 6 -39.03 -42.00 -44.96
C GLU A 6 -38.16 -43.16 -44.41
N ASN A 7 -37.89 -43.14 -43.09
CA ASN A 7 -38.19 -44.19 -42.07
C ASN A 7 -37.57 -43.78 -40.70
N ARG A 8 -38.28 -43.24 -39.70
CA ARG A 8 -39.25 -43.81 -38.71
C ARG A 8 -38.66 -44.67 -37.58
N LEU A 9 -38.72 -44.14 -36.34
CA LEU A 9 -39.21 -44.72 -35.04
C LEU A 9 -38.57 -43.93 -33.85
N VAL A 10 -39.17 -43.48 -32.73
CA VAL A 10 -40.48 -43.58 -32.03
C VAL A 10 -40.62 -42.29 -31.16
N ILE A 11 -41.67 -41.44 -31.29
CA ILE A 11 -42.83 -41.17 -30.39
C ILE A 11 -42.47 -41.14 -28.86
N VAL A 12 -42.74 -40.13 -28.02
CA VAL A 12 -44.04 -39.68 -27.49
C VAL A 12 -43.89 -38.43 -26.57
N LEU A 13 -44.69 -37.40 -26.90
CA LEU A 13 -45.36 -36.35 -26.10
C LEU A 13 -44.55 -35.34 -25.24
N LEU A 14 -44.56 -34.09 -25.71
CA LEU A 14 -44.63 -32.88 -24.90
C LEU A 14 -46.10 -32.57 -24.56
N SER A 15 -46.34 -32.13 -23.33
CA SER A 15 -47.52 -31.33 -22.96
C SER A 15 -47.05 -30.07 -22.23
N ALA A 16 -47.62 -28.94 -22.64
CA ALA A 16 -47.35 -27.59 -22.17
C ALA A 16 -47.94 -27.31 -20.78
N ALA A 17 -47.33 -26.41 -20.01
CA ALA A 17 -47.97 -25.17 -19.49
C ALA A 17 -47.08 -24.45 -18.44
N LEU A 18 -47.23 -23.12 -18.44
CA LEU A 18 -46.63 -22.10 -17.58
C LEU A 18 -46.92 -22.30 -16.07
N ALA A 19 -45.99 -21.83 -15.21
CA ALA A 19 -46.14 -20.63 -14.36
C ALA A 19 -45.38 -20.73 -13.02
N VAL A 20 -44.52 -19.73 -12.79
CA VAL A 20 -44.22 -19.01 -11.52
C VAL A 20 -43.86 -19.82 -10.25
N GLY A 21 -42.67 -19.52 -9.70
CA GLY A 21 -42.48 -19.52 -8.24
C GLY A 21 -41.12 -20.00 -7.72
N CYS A 22 -40.24 -19.05 -7.42
CA CYS A 22 -39.16 -19.04 -6.41
C CYS A 22 -38.64 -20.36 -5.81
N ALA A 23 -37.33 -20.62 -5.96
CA ALA A 23 -36.38 -20.78 -4.84
C ALA A 23 -34.98 -21.19 -5.35
N SER A 24 -33.98 -20.41 -4.93
CA SER A 24 -32.60 -20.79 -4.57
C SER A 24 -32.04 -22.12 -5.10
N LEU A 25 -31.05 -22.04 -6.00
CA LEU A 25 -30.10 -23.12 -6.23
C LEU A 25 -28.67 -22.57 -6.27
N THR A 26 -27.91 -23.04 -5.29
CA THR A 26 -26.45 -23.04 -5.15
C THR A 26 -25.78 -23.55 -6.42
N GLY A 27 -24.93 -22.72 -7.03
CA GLY A 27 -24.11 -23.10 -8.19
C GLY A 27 -22.88 -23.89 -7.75
N THR A 28 -23.01 -25.21 -7.69
CA THR A 28 -21.86 -26.13 -7.79
C THR A 28 -21.35 -26.19 -9.23
N ALA A 29 -20.04 -26.23 -9.35
CA ALA A 29 -19.24 -26.37 -10.56
C ALA A 29 -19.69 -27.50 -11.51
N LEU A 30 -19.46 -27.26 -12.81
CA LEU A 30 -19.35 -28.23 -13.90
C LEU A 30 -18.32 -27.62 -14.88
N GLU A 31 -17.04 -27.96 -14.75
CA GLU A 31 -16.35 -29.03 -15.48
C GLU A 31 -16.63 -29.04 -16.99
N HIS A 32 -15.66 -28.56 -17.78
CA HIS A 32 -15.48 -29.01 -19.16
C HIS A 32 -14.06 -29.54 -19.36
N GLN A 33 -14.01 -30.74 -19.91
CA GLN A 33 -12.85 -31.61 -20.06
C GLN A 33 -11.91 -31.21 -21.20
N GLY A 34 -10.61 -31.49 -21.00
CA GLY A 34 -9.84 -32.29 -21.95
C GLY A 34 -9.04 -31.56 -23.03
N GLY A 35 -7.78 -31.21 -22.73
CA GLY A 35 -6.82 -30.76 -23.74
C GLY A 35 -5.37 -30.68 -23.22
N ALA A 36 -4.66 -31.80 -23.32
CA ALA A 36 -3.20 -31.97 -23.24
C ALA A 36 -2.45 -31.32 -22.06
N ALA A 37 -2.11 -32.15 -21.07
CA ALA A 37 -1.13 -31.85 -20.04
C ALA A 37 0.22 -31.44 -20.65
N ARG A 38 0.48 -30.13 -20.71
CA ARG A 38 1.84 -29.62 -20.67
C ARG A 38 2.21 -29.55 -19.20
N THR A 39 3.15 -30.38 -18.78
CA THR A 39 3.85 -30.26 -17.51
C THR A 39 4.41 -28.84 -17.41
N GLY A 40 3.72 -27.96 -16.69
CA GLY A 40 4.30 -26.72 -16.22
C GLY A 40 5.47 -27.10 -15.33
N ALA A 41 6.68 -26.79 -15.76
CA ALA A 41 7.83 -26.85 -14.89
C ALA A 41 7.54 -25.88 -13.73
N ALA A 42 7.21 -26.42 -12.57
CA ALA A 42 7.34 -25.69 -11.33
C ALA A 42 8.79 -25.18 -11.29
N LEU A 43 8.96 -23.86 -11.27
CA LEU A 43 10.25 -23.27 -10.91
C LEU A 43 10.59 -23.88 -9.56
N GLY A 44 11.62 -24.72 -9.54
CA GLY A 44 11.95 -25.54 -8.38
C GLY A 44 12.09 -24.67 -7.14
N ALA A 45 11.44 -25.09 -6.05
CA ALA A 45 11.70 -24.53 -4.73
C ALA A 45 13.22 -24.50 -4.51
N PRO A 46 13.78 -23.41 -3.94
CA PRO A 46 15.18 -23.38 -3.57
C PRO A 46 15.53 -24.64 -2.76
N PRO A 47 16.75 -25.18 -2.90
CA PRO A 47 17.22 -26.18 -1.94
C PRO A 47 17.05 -25.59 -0.53
N ALA A 48 16.55 -26.41 0.40
CA ALA A 48 16.51 -26.09 1.81
C ALA A 48 17.96 -25.94 2.31
N ASN A 49 18.58 -24.79 2.04
CA ASN A 49 19.82 -24.41 2.66
C ASN A 49 19.51 -24.25 4.14
N GLY A 50 20.24 -24.99 4.99
CA GLY A 50 20.14 -24.84 6.43
C GLY A 50 20.26 -23.37 6.82
N VAL A 51 19.57 -22.97 7.88
CA VAL A 51 19.64 -21.61 8.44
C VAL A 51 21.11 -21.23 8.62
N SER A 52 21.55 -20.17 7.94
CA SER A 52 22.90 -19.65 8.13
C SER A 52 23.03 -19.14 9.57
N THR A 53 24.10 -19.53 10.27
CA THR A 53 24.39 -19.02 11.62
C THR A 53 25.05 -17.64 11.62
N THR A 54 25.39 -17.12 10.44
CA THR A 54 26.01 -15.82 10.22
C THR A 54 25.26 -15.06 9.14
N CYS A 55 24.98 -13.77 9.37
CA CYS A 55 24.28 -12.93 8.40
C CYS A 55 25.14 -12.77 7.14
N HIS A 56 24.57 -13.10 5.98
CA HIS A 56 25.23 -13.00 4.69
C HIS A 56 24.40 -12.19 3.70
N LEU A 57 24.93 -11.04 3.30
CA LEU A 57 24.39 -10.19 2.24
C LEU A 57 25.47 -9.97 1.17
N ALA A 58 25.03 -9.65 -0.05
CA ALA A 58 25.93 -9.45 -1.20
C ALA A 58 26.51 -8.03 -1.26
N HIS A 59 27.42 -7.84 -2.22
CA HIS A 59 27.97 -6.53 -2.62
C HIS A 59 28.65 -5.73 -1.49
N GLY A 60 29.15 -6.41 -0.45
CA GLY A 60 29.79 -5.76 0.70
C GLY A 60 28.80 -5.07 1.64
N ILE A 61 27.51 -5.37 1.51
CA ILE A 61 26.49 -4.94 2.47
C ILE A 61 26.62 -5.82 3.71
N GLU A 62 26.68 -5.18 4.87
CA GLU A 62 26.64 -5.81 6.18
C GLU A 62 25.38 -5.40 6.94
N HIS A 63 24.85 -4.20 6.65
CA HIS A 63 23.70 -3.62 7.31
C HIS A 63 22.69 -3.07 6.31
N VAL A 64 21.40 -3.17 6.64
CA VAL A 64 20.29 -2.56 5.89
C VAL A 64 19.50 -1.67 6.83
N VAL A 65 19.37 -0.41 6.47
CA VAL A 65 18.50 0.57 7.13
C VAL A 65 17.42 0.99 6.15
N TYR A 66 16.21 0.50 6.37
CA TYR A 66 15.01 0.91 5.62
C TYR A 66 14.25 1.96 6.43
N LEU A 67 14.07 3.14 5.85
CA LEU A 67 13.29 4.24 6.42
C LEU A 67 12.11 4.53 5.52
N GLN A 68 10.91 4.27 6.03
CA GLN A 68 9.69 4.79 5.45
C GLN A 68 9.38 6.15 6.07
N MET A 69 9.25 7.17 5.24
CA MET A 69 8.85 8.50 5.69
C MET A 69 7.43 8.79 5.21
N GLU A 70 6.48 8.86 6.16
CA GLU A 70 5.10 9.22 5.86
C GLU A 70 5.04 10.66 5.33
N ASN A 71 4.37 10.84 4.17
CA ASN A 71 3.97 12.14 3.65
C ASN A 71 5.09 13.19 3.48
N VAL A 72 6.33 12.76 3.20
CA VAL A 72 7.45 13.68 2.92
C VAL A 72 7.52 14.01 1.44
N HIS A 73 7.29 15.26 1.07
CA HIS A 73 7.26 15.70 -0.31
C HIS A 73 8.65 16.10 -0.82
N PHE A 74 8.98 15.65 -2.03
CA PHE A 74 10.09 16.21 -2.81
C PHE A 74 9.60 17.17 -3.91
N GLY A 75 8.40 16.95 -4.44
CA GLY A 75 7.71 17.92 -5.27
C GLY A 75 7.33 19.16 -4.47
N ARG A 76 7.50 20.36 -5.04
CA ARG A 76 7.08 21.61 -4.40
C ARG A 76 5.58 21.80 -4.57
N GLU A 77 4.84 21.81 -3.48
CA GLU A 77 3.39 22.08 -3.46
C GLU A 77 3.07 23.54 -3.82
N LEU A 78 3.92 24.46 -3.35
CA LEU A 78 3.91 25.87 -3.73
C LEU A 78 5.21 26.19 -4.47
N PRO A 79 5.18 26.77 -5.68
CA PRO A 79 6.39 27.00 -6.47
C PRO A 79 7.50 27.79 -5.76
N ALA A 80 7.10 28.73 -4.89
CA ALA A 80 8.02 29.61 -4.14
C ALA A 80 8.53 29.00 -2.83
N VAL A 81 7.89 27.95 -2.31
CA VAL A 81 8.29 27.30 -1.06
C VAL A 81 9.12 26.05 -1.41
N PRO A 82 10.31 25.87 -0.85
CA PRO A 82 11.07 24.63 -1.04
C PRO A 82 10.26 23.40 -0.58
N SER A 83 10.53 22.23 -1.16
CA SER A 83 9.87 20.99 -0.74
C SER A 83 10.35 20.53 0.63
N ASP A 84 9.71 19.53 1.23
CA ASP A 84 10.09 19.04 2.56
C ASP A 84 11.54 18.55 2.57
N LEU A 85 11.92 17.76 1.55
CA LEU A 85 13.27 17.23 1.45
C LEU A 85 14.31 18.31 1.14
N GLU A 86 13.97 19.37 0.39
CA GLU A 86 14.85 20.56 0.24
C GLU A 86 15.03 21.32 1.57
N GLN A 87 14.08 21.20 2.49
CA GLN A 87 14.13 21.77 3.84
C GLN A 87 14.75 20.82 4.87
N MET A 88 15.10 19.60 4.45
CA MET A 88 15.95 18.65 5.16
C MET A 88 17.31 18.50 4.45
N PRO A 89 18.12 19.58 4.37
CA PRO A 89 19.29 19.61 3.50
C PRO A 89 20.35 18.59 3.88
N ARG A 90 20.48 18.20 5.16
CA ARG A 90 21.51 17.23 5.57
C ARG A 90 21.10 15.81 5.17
N LEU A 91 19.82 15.48 5.27
CA LEU A 91 19.29 14.23 4.72
C LEU A 91 19.47 14.22 3.20
N LEU A 92 19.06 15.28 2.49
CA LEU A 92 19.18 15.36 1.05
C LEU A 92 20.65 15.23 0.58
N ASP A 93 21.57 15.97 1.20
CA ASP A 93 23.00 15.90 0.90
C ASP A 93 23.56 14.49 1.14
N PHE A 94 23.17 13.84 2.25
CA PHE A 94 23.57 12.48 2.55
C PHE A 94 23.12 11.50 1.45
N LEU A 95 21.86 11.57 1.03
CA LEU A 95 21.30 10.70 0.00
C LEU A 95 21.99 10.93 -1.36
N GLN A 96 22.12 12.19 -1.77
CA GLN A 96 22.71 12.55 -3.06
C GLN A 96 24.21 12.27 -3.16
N ALA A 97 24.94 12.38 -2.05
CA ALA A 97 26.37 12.08 -2.01
C ALA A 97 26.67 10.57 -2.04
N ASN A 98 25.73 9.75 -1.55
CA ASN A 98 25.97 8.32 -1.32
C ASN A 98 25.18 7.38 -2.23
N GLY A 99 24.29 7.89 -3.10
CA GLY A 99 23.61 7.05 -4.08
C GLY A 99 22.74 7.82 -5.07
N THR A 100 21.49 7.37 -5.24
CA THR A 100 20.55 7.88 -6.24
C THR A 100 19.22 8.21 -5.58
N LEU A 101 18.74 9.44 -5.77
CA LEU A 101 17.38 9.88 -5.47
C LEU A 101 16.52 9.79 -6.75
N LEU A 102 15.56 8.88 -6.78
CA LEU A 102 14.56 8.68 -7.82
C LEU A 102 13.34 9.55 -7.52
N ALA A 103 13.15 10.61 -8.30
CA ALA A 103 12.14 11.64 -8.05
C ALA A 103 10.86 11.45 -8.88
N ALA A 104 10.83 10.52 -9.83
CA ALA A 104 9.66 10.18 -10.64
C ALA A 104 8.92 8.96 -10.06
N GLY A 105 8.76 8.93 -8.74
CA GLY A 105 8.04 7.89 -8.02
C GLY A 105 6.53 8.14 -7.98
N HIS A 106 5.77 7.06 -7.94
CA HIS A 106 4.30 7.07 -7.91
C HIS A 106 3.81 6.11 -6.84
N THR A 107 2.68 6.46 -6.23
CA THR A 107 1.97 5.62 -5.25
C THR A 107 0.79 4.92 -5.90
N GLY A 108 0.05 4.13 -5.13
CA GLY A 108 -1.31 3.73 -5.49
C GLY A 108 -2.22 4.94 -5.79
N LEU A 109 -3.39 4.69 -6.39
CA LEU A 109 -4.38 5.75 -6.63
C LEU A 109 -5.21 6.07 -5.38
N VAL A 110 -5.47 5.05 -4.55
CA VAL A 110 -6.06 5.18 -3.21
C VAL A 110 -4.90 5.08 -2.22
N THR A 111 -4.23 6.19 -1.97
CA THR A 111 -3.03 6.20 -1.14
C THR A 111 -3.41 6.08 0.32
N SER A 112 -2.70 5.23 1.06
CA SER A 112 -2.83 5.14 2.52
C SER A 112 -1.63 4.42 3.14
N PRO A 113 -1.26 4.76 4.40
CA PRO A 113 -0.19 4.05 5.11
C PRO A 113 -0.40 2.54 5.14
N GLY A 114 -1.64 2.09 5.29
CA GLY A 114 -1.98 0.68 5.33
C GLY A 114 -1.71 -0.07 4.04
N GLY A 115 -1.86 0.55 2.86
CA GLY A 115 -1.73 -0.11 1.55
C GLY A 115 -0.37 0.12 0.90
N ASP A 116 0.08 1.36 0.86
CA ASP A 116 1.27 1.84 0.14
C ASP A 116 2.55 1.30 0.80
N LEU A 117 2.56 1.22 2.13
CA LEU A 117 3.66 0.61 2.88
C LEU A 117 3.77 -0.90 2.65
N LEU A 118 2.63 -1.60 2.58
CA LEU A 118 2.62 -3.02 2.27
C LEU A 118 3.14 -3.26 0.86
N THR A 119 2.73 -2.44 -0.11
CA THR A 119 3.26 -2.49 -1.47
C THR A 119 4.78 -2.32 -1.47
N SER A 120 5.29 -1.35 -0.71
CA SER A 120 6.72 -1.07 -0.60
C SER A 120 7.53 -2.24 -0.02
N VAL A 121 7.05 -2.90 1.04
CA VAL A 121 7.81 -3.98 1.71
C VAL A 121 7.58 -5.36 1.12
N THR A 122 6.46 -5.59 0.41
CA THR A 122 6.15 -6.87 -0.23
C THR A 122 6.48 -6.89 -1.71
N GLY A 123 6.52 -5.73 -2.38
CA GLY A 123 6.58 -5.65 -3.84
C GLY A 123 5.32 -6.15 -4.54
N LEU A 124 4.19 -6.28 -3.82
CA LEU A 124 2.90 -6.74 -4.33
C LEU A 124 1.91 -5.58 -4.38
N TYR A 125 1.00 -5.60 -5.35
CA TYR A 125 -0.11 -4.66 -5.40
C TYR A 125 -1.25 -5.05 -4.44
N PRO A 126 -2.21 -4.13 -4.18
CA PRO A 126 -3.22 -4.35 -3.15
C PRO A 126 -4.18 -5.53 -3.32
N ASP A 127 -4.42 -5.99 -4.54
CA ASP A 127 -5.16 -7.22 -4.83
C ASP A 127 -4.39 -8.49 -4.46
N HIS A 128 -3.05 -8.41 -4.38
CA HIS A 128 -2.17 -9.51 -4.02
C HIS A 128 -1.78 -9.54 -2.52
N HIS A 129 -1.95 -8.44 -1.78
CA HIS A 129 -1.81 -8.43 -0.31
C HIS A 129 -3.11 -8.15 0.47
N GLY A 130 -4.21 -7.88 -0.24
CA GLY A 130 -5.55 -7.77 0.32
C GLY A 130 -5.90 -6.43 0.97
N ARG A 131 -5.13 -5.36 0.68
CA ARG A 131 -5.33 -4.01 1.24
C ARG A 131 -5.57 -2.94 0.18
N GLY A 132 -6.66 -3.07 -0.56
CA GLY A 132 -7.04 -2.12 -1.61
C GLY A 132 -7.47 -0.73 -1.14
N PHE A 133 -7.71 -0.54 0.17
CA PHE A 133 -8.34 0.65 0.72
C PHE A 133 -7.74 1.00 2.08
N GLY A 134 -8.02 2.21 2.56
CA GLY A 134 -7.31 2.88 3.66
C GLY A 134 -7.20 2.14 4.99
N ASP A 135 -6.56 2.81 5.96
CA ASP A 135 -6.26 2.27 7.29
C ASP A 135 -7.48 1.77 8.07
N SER A 136 -8.64 2.35 7.75
CA SER A 136 -9.96 1.87 8.15
C SER A 136 -10.71 1.45 6.89
N TRP A 137 -11.25 0.23 6.90
CA TRP A 137 -11.92 -0.34 5.75
C TRP A 137 -13.16 -1.11 6.19
N ARG A 138 -13.98 -1.58 5.24
CA ARG A 138 -15.22 -2.30 5.53
C ARG A 138 -15.33 -3.59 4.74
N TYR A 139 -16.18 -4.49 5.22
CA TYR A 139 -16.56 -5.70 4.51
C TYR A 139 -18.04 -6.01 4.67
N PHE A 140 -18.60 -6.73 3.70
CA PHE A 140 -19.98 -7.21 3.70
C PHE A 140 -20.17 -8.38 4.65
N LYS A 141 -21.22 -8.30 5.46
CA LYS A 141 -21.75 -9.42 6.26
C LYS A 141 -22.75 -10.23 5.44
N PRO A 142 -23.03 -11.49 5.82
CA PRO A 142 -24.04 -12.32 5.15
C PRO A 142 -25.46 -11.71 5.12
N ASP A 143 -25.77 -10.80 6.03
CA ASP A 143 -27.05 -10.06 6.06
C ASP A 143 -27.12 -8.89 5.06
N GLY A 144 -26.06 -8.67 4.28
CA GLY A 144 -25.94 -7.60 3.30
C GLY A 144 -25.54 -6.23 3.87
N THR A 145 -25.46 -6.07 5.18
CA THR A 145 -24.90 -4.86 5.81
C THR A 145 -23.37 -4.99 5.92
N THR A 146 -22.68 -3.98 6.44
CA THR A 146 -21.22 -3.98 6.55
C THR A 146 -20.71 -3.88 7.99
N ALA A 147 -19.50 -4.39 8.22
CA ALA A 147 -18.73 -4.16 9.44
C ALA A 147 -17.42 -3.44 9.11
N ALA A 148 -16.91 -2.68 10.07
CA ALA A 148 -15.64 -1.97 9.94
C ALA A 148 -14.49 -2.85 10.46
N ALA A 149 -13.31 -2.68 9.88
CA ALA A 149 -12.07 -3.30 10.31
C ALA A 149 -10.90 -2.34 10.12
N SER A 150 -9.77 -2.65 10.73
CA SER A 150 -8.54 -1.84 10.63
C SER A 150 -7.43 -2.59 9.91
N ALA A 151 -6.65 -1.85 9.12
CA ALA A 151 -5.40 -2.36 8.54
C ALA A 151 -4.29 -2.50 9.59
N SER A 152 -4.36 -1.71 10.69
CA SER A 152 -3.34 -1.61 11.74
C SER A 152 -3.37 -2.84 12.68
N THR A 153 -2.77 -3.92 12.23
CA THR A 153 -2.67 -5.21 12.93
C THR A 153 -1.30 -5.84 12.69
N TYR A 154 -1.00 -6.96 13.34
CA TYR A 154 0.18 -7.77 13.03
C TYR A 154 -0.02 -8.61 11.76
N TRP A 155 1.09 -9.01 11.14
CA TRP A 155 1.15 -9.67 9.82
C TRP A 155 0.24 -10.90 9.68
N SER A 156 0.19 -11.75 10.71
CA SER A 156 -0.61 -12.99 10.74
C SER A 156 -1.92 -12.85 11.50
N THR A 157 -2.28 -11.62 11.92
CA THR A 157 -3.56 -11.36 12.59
C THR A 157 -4.71 -11.56 11.61
N ARG A 158 -5.78 -12.20 12.09
CA ARG A 158 -7.05 -12.32 11.36
C ARG A 158 -7.88 -11.06 11.52
N VAL A 159 -8.83 -10.85 10.61
CA VAL A 159 -9.76 -9.72 10.70
C VAL A 159 -10.44 -9.72 12.08
N SER A 160 -10.50 -8.53 12.67
CA SER A 160 -11.20 -8.24 13.91
C SER A 160 -12.01 -6.96 13.71
N ASP A 161 -13.29 -7.00 14.05
CA ASP A 161 -14.25 -5.90 13.87
C ASP A 161 -14.72 -5.30 15.20
N GLY A 162 -14.04 -5.65 16.30
CA GLY A 162 -14.39 -5.21 17.65
C GLY A 162 -15.65 -5.87 18.23
N SER A 163 -16.29 -6.80 17.52
CA SER A 163 -17.42 -7.56 18.05
C SER A 163 -16.97 -8.62 19.08
N SER A 164 -17.88 -9.02 19.99
CA SER A 164 -17.60 -10.03 21.01
C SER A 164 -17.67 -11.49 20.48
N GLY A 165 -18.00 -11.67 19.20
CA GLY A 165 -18.10 -12.96 18.53
C GLY A 165 -17.03 -13.15 17.45
N THR A 166 -17.16 -14.21 16.66
CA THR A 166 -16.34 -14.37 15.46
C THR A 166 -16.82 -13.36 14.41
N PRO A 167 -15.93 -12.50 13.88
CA PRO A 167 -16.27 -11.59 12.79
C PRO A 167 -16.79 -12.37 11.58
N ALA A 168 -17.65 -11.77 10.77
CA ALA A 168 -18.20 -12.48 9.62
C ALA A 168 -17.14 -12.75 8.54
N ASP A 169 -16.11 -11.90 8.45
CA ASP A 169 -14.86 -12.21 7.77
C ASP A 169 -13.87 -12.78 8.80
N SER A 170 -13.58 -14.09 8.71
CA SER A 170 -12.62 -14.77 9.59
C SER A 170 -11.24 -14.99 8.96
N SER A 171 -11.00 -14.45 7.77
CA SER A 171 -9.75 -14.61 7.02
C SER A 171 -8.60 -13.79 7.62
N TYR A 172 -7.40 -13.94 7.07
CA TYR A 172 -6.25 -13.13 7.47
C TYR A 172 -6.43 -11.69 7.06
N ASN A 173 -5.98 -10.76 7.89
CA ASN A 173 -6.11 -9.35 7.57
C ASN A 173 -5.28 -9.01 6.30
N LEU A 174 -4.06 -9.56 6.21
CA LEU A 174 -3.27 -9.64 4.98
C LEU A 174 -3.54 -10.98 4.27
N VAL A 175 -4.14 -10.92 3.08
CA VAL A 175 -4.58 -12.09 2.33
C VAL A 175 -4.15 -12.02 0.86
N THR A 176 -3.57 -13.10 0.36
CA THR A 176 -3.21 -13.26 -1.04
C THR A 176 -4.42 -13.56 -1.91
N THR A 177 -4.29 -13.47 -3.23
CA THR A 177 -5.31 -13.86 -4.22
C THR A 177 -5.80 -15.32 -4.05
N GLY A 178 -5.03 -16.17 -3.36
CA GLY A 178 -5.39 -17.56 -3.04
C GLY A 178 -6.06 -17.77 -1.68
N GLY A 179 -6.41 -16.71 -0.93
CA GLY A 179 -7.03 -16.82 0.40
C GLY A 179 -6.07 -17.19 1.53
N ARG A 180 -4.75 -17.13 1.27
CA ARG A 180 -3.69 -17.46 2.25
C ARG A 180 -3.10 -16.21 2.88
N ASN A 181 -2.51 -16.34 4.08
CA ASN A 181 -1.72 -15.25 4.66
C ASN A 181 -0.58 -14.83 3.72
N VAL A 182 -0.37 -13.52 3.58
CA VAL A 182 0.66 -12.96 2.70
C VAL A 182 2.05 -13.35 3.22
N PRO A 183 2.99 -13.78 2.36
CA PRO A 183 4.38 -14.01 2.78
C PRO A 183 4.99 -12.75 3.40
N ALA A 184 5.74 -12.91 4.48
CA ALA A 184 6.30 -11.78 5.19
C ALA A 184 7.60 -11.25 4.53
N PRO A 185 8.05 -10.02 4.84
CA PRO A 185 9.27 -9.47 4.25
C PRO A 185 10.56 -9.89 4.97
N TRP A 186 10.50 -10.39 6.21
CA TRP A 186 11.66 -10.79 7.00
C TRP A 186 12.21 -12.22 6.75
N PRO A 187 11.45 -13.21 6.23
CA PRO A 187 11.97 -14.54 5.89
C PRO A 187 13.17 -14.56 4.95
N ALA A 188 13.23 -13.68 3.94
CA ALA A 188 14.40 -13.59 3.05
C ALA A 188 15.70 -13.31 3.83
N PHE A 189 15.64 -12.46 4.85
CA PHE A 189 16.78 -12.07 5.68
C PHE A 189 17.07 -13.07 6.81
N THR A 190 16.04 -13.52 7.53
CA THR A 190 16.21 -14.46 8.65
C THR A 190 16.72 -15.82 8.18
N ARG A 191 16.29 -16.31 7.00
CA ARG A 191 16.86 -17.50 6.36
C ARG A 191 18.33 -17.29 5.95
N ALA A 192 18.72 -16.06 5.63
CA ALA A 192 20.09 -15.67 5.34
C ALA A 192 20.95 -15.41 6.61
N GLY A 193 20.41 -15.68 7.80
CA GLY A 193 21.13 -15.54 9.07
C GLY A 193 21.16 -14.12 9.63
N CYS A 194 20.27 -13.23 9.16
CA CYS A 194 20.17 -11.85 9.63
C CYS A 194 18.91 -11.64 10.51
N ASP A 195 19.09 -11.25 11.76
CA ASP A 195 17.98 -10.77 12.60
C ASP A 195 17.38 -9.49 11.98
N VAL A 196 16.06 -9.36 12.00
CA VAL A 196 15.33 -8.22 11.40
C VAL A 196 14.58 -7.45 12.47
N GLY A 197 14.96 -6.18 12.67
CA GLY A 197 14.29 -5.26 13.57
C GLY A 197 13.23 -4.42 12.86
N ALA A 198 12.12 -4.14 13.53
CA ALA A 198 11.09 -3.25 13.05
C ALA A 198 10.68 -2.23 14.14
N VAL A 199 10.55 -0.96 13.75
CA VAL A 199 10.27 0.18 14.65
C VAL A 199 9.15 1.05 14.06
N GLY A 200 8.12 1.36 14.83
CA GLY A 200 7.00 2.21 14.36
C GLY A 200 6.00 1.49 13.47
N GLY A 201 6.21 0.19 13.24
CA GLY A 201 5.31 -0.66 12.50
C GLY A 201 5.19 -0.34 11.01
N PRO A 202 6.31 -0.32 10.26
CA PRO A 202 6.22 -0.38 8.81
C PRO A 202 5.41 -1.62 8.45
N ALA A 203 4.27 -1.39 7.80
CA ALA A 203 3.48 -2.43 7.14
C ALA A 203 3.23 -3.69 8.00
N ASN A 204 2.67 -3.58 9.21
CA ASN A 204 2.26 -4.75 10.02
C ASN A 204 3.40 -5.64 10.55
N MET A 205 4.68 -5.25 10.42
CA MET A 205 5.84 -6.01 10.94
C MET A 205 5.97 -5.98 12.48
N VAL A 206 5.12 -5.22 13.18
CA VAL A 206 5.09 -5.15 14.65
C VAL A 206 3.66 -5.36 15.13
N LEU A 207 3.47 -5.64 16.41
CA LEU A 207 2.13 -5.61 16.99
C LEU A 207 1.62 -4.15 17.01
N ARG A 208 0.40 -3.94 16.53
CA ARG A 208 -0.23 -2.61 16.33
C ARG A 208 -1.51 -2.45 17.14
N ASN A 209 -2.28 -3.53 17.29
CA ASN A 209 -3.54 -3.61 17.99
C ASN A 209 -3.47 -4.66 19.11
N THR A 210 -3.83 -4.31 20.33
CA THR A 210 -3.48 -5.12 21.50
C THR A 210 -4.24 -6.44 21.61
N PRO A 211 -5.58 -6.53 21.58
CA PRO A 211 -6.23 -7.82 21.85
C PRO A 211 -6.01 -8.87 20.75
N ALA A 212 -6.17 -8.49 19.48
CA ALA A 212 -6.07 -9.41 18.36
C ALA A 212 -4.61 -9.81 18.08
N ASP A 213 -3.68 -8.86 18.12
CA ASP A 213 -2.27 -9.17 17.82
C ASP A 213 -1.62 -9.96 18.96
N LEU A 214 -1.98 -9.70 20.23
CA LEU A 214 -1.49 -10.53 21.33
C LEU A 214 -2.00 -11.98 21.21
N ALA A 215 -3.25 -12.16 20.78
CA ALA A 215 -3.77 -13.50 20.52
C ALA A 215 -3.05 -14.19 19.35
N ALA A 216 -2.68 -13.44 18.30
CA ALA A 216 -1.94 -13.97 17.16
C ALA A 216 -0.48 -14.33 17.52
N ALA A 217 0.23 -13.46 18.23
CA ALA A 217 1.65 -13.62 18.55
C ALA A 217 1.92 -14.54 19.76
N PHE A 218 1.08 -14.50 20.79
CA PHE A 218 1.29 -15.24 22.04
C PHE A 218 0.26 -16.35 22.28
N GLY A 219 -0.84 -16.36 21.55
CA GLY A 219 -2.01 -17.22 21.82
C GLY A 219 -3.05 -16.55 22.70
N LYS A 220 -4.33 -16.83 22.45
CA LYS A 220 -5.49 -16.19 23.13
C LYS A 220 -5.51 -16.35 24.67
N ASP A 221 -4.95 -17.45 25.16
CA ASP A 221 -4.93 -17.83 26.57
C ASP A 221 -3.58 -17.49 27.25
N SER A 222 -2.71 -16.76 26.56
CA SER A 222 -1.41 -16.33 27.08
C SER A 222 -1.54 -15.33 28.24
N ARG A 223 -0.46 -15.20 29.00
CA ARG A 223 -0.34 -14.18 30.05
C ARG A 223 -0.42 -12.79 29.44
N GLU A 224 0.25 -12.56 28.32
CA GLU A 224 0.29 -11.29 27.59
C GLU A 224 -1.13 -10.91 27.14
N ALA A 225 -1.89 -11.84 26.55
CA ALA A 225 -3.29 -11.59 26.20
C ALA A 225 -4.19 -11.31 27.41
N ALA A 226 -3.92 -11.94 28.57
CA ALA A 226 -4.63 -11.63 29.82
C ALA A 226 -4.27 -10.24 30.36
N GLU A 227 -3.00 -9.82 30.28
CA GLU A 227 -2.55 -8.48 30.63
C GLU A 227 -3.21 -7.42 29.74
N GLY A 228 -3.29 -7.66 28.43
CA GLY A 228 -3.98 -6.76 27.49
C GLY A 228 -5.48 -6.62 27.73
N ARG A 229 -6.14 -7.69 28.21
CA ARG A 229 -7.55 -7.64 28.64
C ARG A 229 -7.75 -6.86 29.95
N ALA A 230 -6.77 -6.87 30.84
CA ALA A 230 -6.84 -6.18 32.13
C ALA A 230 -6.51 -4.68 32.01
N ASP A 231 -5.49 -4.34 31.21
CA ASP A 231 -5.01 -2.96 31.00
C ASP A 231 -4.45 -2.80 29.58
N GLY A 232 -5.33 -2.41 28.66
CA GLY A 232 -4.98 -2.23 27.25
C GLY A 232 -3.93 -1.13 27.02
N ALA A 233 -3.95 -0.06 27.82
CA ALA A 233 -3.00 1.05 27.67
C ALA A 233 -1.58 0.62 28.05
N ARG A 234 -1.44 -0.11 29.16
CA ARG A 234 -0.16 -0.69 29.56
C ARG A 234 0.34 -1.72 28.55
N ALA A 235 -0.54 -2.61 28.10
CA ALA A 235 -0.16 -3.63 27.13
C ALA A 235 0.25 -3.02 25.78
N ALA A 236 -0.39 -1.92 25.35
CA ALA A 236 0.08 -1.15 24.20
C ALA A 236 1.53 -0.67 24.40
N ALA A 237 1.84 -0.05 25.54
CA ALA A 237 3.19 0.44 25.83
C ALA A 237 4.26 -0.69 25.94
N ASP A 238 3.85 -1.86 26.44
CA ASP A 238 4.74 -3.01 26.67
C ASP A 238 5.02 -3.82 25.39
N PHE A 239 4.02 -4.01 24.52
CA PHE A 239 4.04 -5.02 23.45
C PHE A 239 3.99 -4.47 22.02
N THR A 240 3.57 -3.22 21.80
CA THR A 240 3.36 -2.70 20.44
C THR A 240 4.56 -1.93 19.87
N GLY A 241 4.59 -1.81 18.55
CA GLY A 241 5.44 -0.85 17.83
C GLY A 241 6.92 -1.20 17.69
N LEU A 242 7.39 -2.28 18.32
CA LEU A 242 8.74 -2.82 18.18
C LEU A 242 8.67 -4.33 17.95
N ALA A 243 9.54 -4.83 17.08
CA ALA A 243 9.78 -6.26 16.96
C ALA A 243 11.25 -6.54 16.60
N ILE A 244 11.75 -7.71 16.99
CA ILE A 244 12.92 -8.35 16.38
C ILE A 244 12.48 -9.74 15.94
N HIS A 245 12.51 -10.00 14.62
CA HIS A 245 12.32 -11.31 14.02
C HIS A 245 13.69 -11.99 13.93
N CYS A 246 13.86 -13.08 14.65
CA CYS A 246 15.16 -13.67 14.88
C CYS A 246 15.42 -14.85 13.94
N THR A 247 16.70 -15.05 13.64
CA THR A 247 17.21 -16.15 12.81
C THR A 247 17.07 -17.53 13.45
N GLY A 248 16.76 -17.61 14.74
CA GLY A 248 16.55 -18.87 15.46
C GLY A 248 15.94 -18.70 16.84
N GLN A 249 15.63 -19.83 17.48
CA GLN A 249 14.91 -19.92 18.78
C GLN A 249 15.84 -19.97 20.00
N SER A 250 17.11 -19.60 19.84
CA SER A 250 18.15 -19.79 20.86
C SER A 250 18.90 -18.51 21.18
N GLY A 251 19.72 -18.56 22.24
CA GLY A 251 20.55 -17.44 22.64
C GLY A 251 19.72 -16.22 23.03
N ALA A 252 19.82 -15.15 22.24
CA ALA A 252 19.27 -13.86 22.60
C ALA A 252 17.76 -13.75 22.36
N CYS A 253 17.18 -14.65 21.56
CA CYS A 253 15.74 -14.75 21.30
C CYS A 253 15.11 -16.02 21.89
N ALA A 254 15.77 -16.67 22.85
CA ALA A 254 15.24 -17.87 23.48
C ALA A 254 13.96 -17.58 24.30
N GLY A 255 13.12 -18.60 24.46
CA GLY A 255 11.81 -18.48 25.11
C GLY A 255 11.86 -17.94 26.55
N GLU A 256 12.90 -18.27 27.31
CA GLU A 256 13.13 -17.74 28.66
C GLU A 256 13.46 -16.24 28.70
N ARG A 257 13.84 -15.66 27.55
CA ARG A 257 14.08 -14.22 27.37
C ARG A 257 12.89 -13.50 26.75
N GLY A 258 11.76 -14.19 26.57
CA GLY A 258 10.55 -13.64 25.98
C GLY A 258 10.35 -13.97 24.50
N GLY A 259 11.26 -14.75 23.89
CA GLY A 259 11.08 -15.25 22.53
C GLY A 259 9.80 -16.06 22.38
N ARG A 260 9.12 -15.89 21.25
CA ARG A 260 7.96 -16.69 20.86
C ARG A 260 8.11 -17.15 19.43
N PRO A 261 7.57 -18.33 19.05
CA PRO A 261 7.55 -18.75 17.66
C PRO A 261 7.01 -17.65 16.76
N ASP A 262 7.80 -17.26 15.75
CA ASP A 262 7.41 -16.25 14.78
C ASP A 262 6.56 -16.92 13.70
N VAL A 263 5.25 -17.02 13.95
CA VAL A 263 4.36 -17.87 13.16
C VAL A 263 3.90 -17.17 11.88
N LEU A 264 4.33 -17.73 10.74
CA LEU A 264 3.84 -17.40 9.40
C LEU A 264 3.15 -18.64 8.78
N PRO A 265 1.82 -18.77 8.91
CA PRO A 265 1.10 -20.02 8.62
C PRO A 265 1.21 -20.51 7.17
N ASP A 266 1.25 -19.58 6.22
CA ASP A 266 1.23 -19.86 4.77
C ASP A 266 2.53 -19.46 4.06
N GLU A 267 3.61 -19.22 4.81
CA GLU A 267 4.90 -18.86 4.23
C GLU A 267 5.40 -19.96 3.29
N PRO A 268 5.69 -19.66 2.01
CA PRO A 268 6.14 -20.68 1.06
C PRO A 268 7.44 -21.34 1.52
N GLY A 269 7.46 -22.68 1.47
CA GLY A 269 8.57 -23.48 1.99
C GLY A 269 8.58 -23.66 3.52
N GLY A 270 7.61 -23.07 4.23
CA GLY A 270 7.48 -23.13 5.68
C GLY A 270 8.39 -22.13 6.42
N TYR A 271 8.02 -21.85 7.67
CA TYR A 271 8.72 -20.91 8.54
C TYR A 271 8.69 -21.36 10.01
N SER A 272 9.30 -22.51 10.27
CA SER A 272 9.46 -23.07 11.62
C SER A 272 10.90 -22.89 12.10
N GLY A 273 11.11 -22.78 13.41
CA GLY A 273 12.45 -22.66 13.98
C GLY A 273 12.96 -21.22 14.09
N PHE A 274 12.08 -20.24 13.86
CA PHE A 274 12.34 -18.81 14.04
C PHE A 274 11.47 -18.31 15.19
N ASP A 275 12.06 -17.46 16.03
CA ASP A 275 11.36 -16.79 17.13
C ASP A 275 11.37 -15.28 16.90
N ALA A 276 10.45 -14.57 17.54
CA ALA A 276 10.40 -13.12 17.56
C ALA A 276 10.26 -12.57 18.99
N LEU A 277 10.73 -11.35 19.17
CA LEU A 277 10.57 -10.55 20.38
C LEU A 277 9.68 -9.35 20.05
N TYR A 278 8.66 -9.10 20.87
CA TYR A 278 7.67 -8.04 20.61
C TYR A 278 7.63 -7.00 21.72
N GLY A 279 7.58 -5.73 21.31
CA GLY A 279 7.49 -4.56 22.17
C GLY A 279 8.70 -4.33 23.06
N ASN A 280 8.68 -3.22 23.80
CA ASN A 280 9.76 -2.85 24.70
C ASN A 280 10.07 -3.94 25.72
N ARG A 281 9.03 -4.65 26.19
CA ARG A 281 9.17 -5.65 27.24
C ARG A 281 10.16 -6.75 26.90
N TYR A 282 10.18 -7.19 25.64
CA TYR A 282 11.03 -8.29 25.19
C TYR A 282 12.18 -7.84 24.29
N VAL A 283 12.06 -6.70 23.60
CA VAL A 283 13.13 -6.14 22.75
C VAL A 283 14.24 -5.48 23.57
N LEU A 284 13.92 -4.64 24.57
CA LEU A 284 14.97 -3.90 25.30
C LEU A 284 15.98 -4.79 26.04
N PRO A 285 15.57 -5.89 26.71
CA PRO A 285 16.53 -6.81 27.33
C PRO A 285 17.52 -7.42 26.33
N ARG A 286 17.07 -7.73 25.10
CA ARG A 286 17.90 -8.24 23.99
C ARG A 286 18.95 -7.22 23.54
N LEU A 287 18.65 -5.93 23.66
CA LEU A 287 19.53 -4.83 23.29
C LEU A 287 20.42 -4.37 24.45
N GLY A 288 20.42 -5.07 25.60
CA GLY A 288 21.22 -4.69 26.76
C GLY A 288 20.82 -3.35 27.39
N VAL A 289 19.65 -2.81 27.03
CA VAL A 289 19.16 -1.52 27.54
C VAL A 289 18.51 -1.74 28.90
N SER A 290 19.22 -1.36 29.96
CA SER A 290 18.67 -1.35 31.32
C SER A 290 17.95 -0.03 31.61
N GLY A 291 16.67 -0.09 32.00
CA GLY A 291 15.88 1.10 32.33
C GLY A 291 15.13 1.69 31.13
N ARG A 292 14.87 3.00 31.17
CA ARG A 292 14.12 3.67 30.07
C ARG A 292 15.04 3.91 28.88
N PRO A 293 14.63 3.54 27.65
CA PRO A 293 15.37 3.89 26.44
C PRO A 293 15.43 5.41 26.30
N ARG A 294 16.42 5.89 25.54
CA ARG A 294 16.62 7.32 25.30
C ARG A 294 16.49 7.62 23.81
N ASP A 295 15.92 8.78 23.48
CA ASP A 295 15.92 9.29 22.12
C ASP A 295 17.33 9.76 21.70
N LEU A 296 17.49 10.18 20.43
CA LEU A 296 18.77 10.70 19.92
C LEU A 296 19.26 11.98 20.63
N SER A 297 18.38 12.68 21.35
CA SER A 297 18.71 13.83 22.19
C SER A 297 19.06 13.45 23.63
N GLY A 298 19.08 12.15 23.97
CA GLY A 298 19.36 11.64 25.31
C GLY A 298 18.17 11.74 26.28
N ARG A 299 16.97 12.12 25.82
CA ARG A 299 15.78 12.23 26.66
C ARG A 299 15.17 10.85 26.91
N PRO A 300 14.77 10.52 28.15
CA PRO A 300 14.09 9.25 28.43
C PRO A 300 12.77 9.12 27.67
N VAL A 301 12.54 7.95 27.09
CA VAL A 301 11.31 7.56 26.41
C VAL A 301 10.49 6.73 27.39
N ALA A 302 9.22 7.11 27.59
CA ALA A 302 8.35 6.47 28.59
C ALA A 302 7.82 5.09 28.15
N GLY A 303 7.95 4.76 26.87
CA GLY A 303 7.46 3.54 26.20
C GLY A 303 7.42 3.80 24.68
N PHE A 304 7.15 2.79 23.86
CA PHE A 304 6.99 3.02 22.44
C PHE A 304 5.64 3.74 22.26
N PRO A 305 5.61 4.97 21.73
CA PRO A 305 4.42 5.83 21.81
C PRO A 305 3.33 5.49 20.78
N GLY A 306 3.44 4.35 20.10
CA GLY A 306 2.57 3.97 19.00
C GLY A 306 3.09 4.45 17.63
N PRO A 307 2.26 4.33 16.57
CA PRO A 307 2.63 4.70 15.19
C PRO A 307 3.26 6.09 15.06
N ASP A 308 2.75 7.05 15.83
CA ASP A 308 3.09 8.47 15.71
C ASP A 308 4.41 8.81 16.43
N VAL A 309 5.37 7.90 16.43
CA VAL A 309 6.64 8.06 17.12
C VAL A 309 7.46 9.19 16.50
N ALA A 310 7.99 10.09 17.34
CA ALA A 310 8.88 11.14 16.87
C ALA A 310 10.15 10.52 16.23
N PRO A 311 10.67 11.07 15.12
CA PRO A 311 11.83 10.50 14.41
C PRO A 311 13.05 10.29 15.29
N ALA A 312 13.34 11.24 16.20
CA ALA A 312 14.45 11.11 17.13
C ALA A 312 14.31 9.91 18.08
N THR A 313 13.08 9.47 18.37
CA THR A 313 12.83 8.25 19.16
C THR A 313 12.94 7.02 18.28
N ALA A 314 12.27 6.99 17.13
CA ALA A 314 12.30 5.85 16.21
C ALA A 314 13.74 5.51 15.79
N LEU A 315 14.49 6.51 15.32
CA LEU A 315 15.87 6.35 14.87
C LEU A 315 16.83 5.97 16.01
N ALA A 316 16.52 6.30 17.27
CA ALA A 316 17.30 5.84 18.40
C ALA A 316 17.15 4.32 18.63
N TYR A 317 15.94 3.76 18.45
CA TYR A 317 15.73 2.32 18.48
C TYR A 317 16.44 1.63 17.31
N VAL A 318 16.33 2.19 16.10
CA VAL A 318 17.01 1.67 14.90
C VAL A 318 18.52 1.60 15.13
N ALA A 319 19.13 2.69 15.60
CA ALA A 319 20.57 2.71 15.87
C ALA A 319 20.94 1.67 16.93
N THR A 320 20.18 1.59 18.02
CA THR A 320 20.43 0.62 19.09
C THR A 320 20.30 -0.82 18.60
N MET A 321 19.32 -1.13 17.73
CA MET A 321 19.18 -2.45 17.09
C MET A 321 20.41 -2.79 16.24
N GLN A 322 20.82 -1.86 15.36
CA GLN A 322 21.99 -2.03 14.49
C GLN A 322 23.28 -2.27 15.29
N GLU A 323 23.49 -1.48 16.34
CA GLU A 323 24.65 -1.59 17.25
C GLU A 323 24.70 -2.91 18.04
N HIS A 324 23.56 -3.58 18.22
CA HIS A 324 23.43 -4.78 19.05
C HIS A 324 23.10 -6.03 18.23
N GLY A 325 23.58 -6.10 16.99
CA GLY A 325 23.56 -7.31 16.17
C GLY A 325 22.19 -7.61 15.56
N VAL A 326 21.43 -6.58 15.21
CA VAL A 326 20.24 -6.67 14.35
C VAL A 326 20.56 -5.92 13.05
N PRO A 327 21.20 -6.58 12.07
CA PRO A 327 21.81 -5.92 10.91
C PRO A 327 20.78 -5.35 9.92
N VAL A 328 19.54 -5.84 9.94
CA VAL A 328 18.47 -5.38 9.06
C VAL A 328 17.41 -4.69 9.90
N THR A 329 17.15 -3.41 9.65
CA THR A 329 16.17 -2.63 10.42
C THR A 329 15.23 -1.86 9.51
N TYR A 330 13.93 -1.97 9.78
CA TYR A 330 12.88 -1.18 9.16
C TYR A 330 12.32 -0.19 10.16
N ALA A 331 12.12 1.05 9.73
CA ALA A 331 11.51 2.09 10.55
C ALA A 331 10.45 2.85 9.78
N TYR A 332 9.34 3.09 10.47
CA TYR A 332 8.35 4.07 10.05
C TYR A 332 8.60 5.39 10.77
N LEU A 333 8.71 6.48 10.02
CA LEU A 333 8.81 7.84 10.52
C LEU A 333 7.50 8.55 10.21
N ALA A 334 6.77 8.91 11.27
CA ALA A 334 5.45 9.52 11.17
C ALA A 334 5.47 10.89 10.45
N ASP A 335 4.29 11.30 9.97
CA ASP A 335 4.07 12.52 9.19
C ASP A 335 4.74 13.75 9.85
N PRO A 336 5.68 14.46 9.17
CA PRO A 336 6.26 15.70 9.67
C PRO A 336 5.31 16.90 9.60
N HIS A 337 4.06 16.70 9.19
CA HIS A 337 3.04 17.75 9.07
C HIS A 337 1.97 17.64 10.15
N ASP A 338 1.95 16.54 10.89
CA ASP A 338 1.17 16.41 12.11
C ASP A 338 1.79 17.24 13.24
N PRO A 339 1.04 18.15 13.89
CA PRO A 339 1.62 19.07 14.85
C PRO A 339 2.04 18.31 16.09
N ARG A 340 3.35 18.26 16.37
CA ARG A 340 3.87 17.70 17.63
C ARG A 340 3.50 18.56 18.85
N ALA A 341 3.12 19.82 18.60
CA ALA A 341 2.54 20.74 19.57
C ALA A 341 1.50 21.63 18.89
N GLY A 342 0.30 21.72 19.48
CA GLY A 342 -0.86 22.40 18.88
C GLY A 342 -1.90 21.41 18.35
N ALA A 343 -3.01 21.94 17.85
CA ALA A 343 -4.12 21.13 17.32
C ALA A 343 -4.22 21.17 15.78
N GLU A 344 -3.51 22.10 15.13
CA GLU A 344 -3.64 22.39 13.71
C GLU A 344 -2.46 21.83 12.91
N PRO A 345 -2.70 20.97 11.91
CA PRO A 345 -1.70 20.55 10.93
C PRO A 345 -0.90 21.66 10.27
N LEU A 346 0.36 21.32 9.99
CA LEU A 346 1.40 22.22 9.52
C LEU A 346 1.36 22.34 8.00
N ARG A 347 1.41 23.58 7.49
CA ARG A 347 1.32 23.85 6.05
C ARG A 347 2.64 24.35 5.48
N PRO A 348 2.85 24.16 4.15
CA PRO A 348 4.09 24.54 3.50
C PRO A 348 4.50 25.98 3.79
N GLY A 349 5.71 26.17 4.31
CA GLY A 349 6.28 27.49 4.58
C GLY A 349 5.76 28.18 5.85
N GLU A 350 4.90 27.55 6.65
CA GLU A 350 4.57 28.05 7.98
C GLU A 350 5.77 27.89 8.92
N PRO A 351 6.07 28.85 9.81
CA PRO A 351 7.20 28.73 10.73
C PRO A 351 7.24 27.45 11.57
N ALA A 352 6.08 26.86 11.88
CA ALA A 352 5.99 25.61 12.63
C ALA A 352 6.37 24.40 11.78
N ASP A 353 5.92 24.34 10.52
CA ASP A 353 6.32 23.34 9.51
C ASP A 353 7.84 23.34 9.33
N LEU A 354 8.43 24.51 9.08
CA LEU A 354 9.88 24.68 8.93
C LEU A 354 10.69 24.19 10.14
N ARG A 355 10.19 24.44 11.35
CA ARG A 355 10.85 23.99 12.58
C ARG A 355 10.80 22.47 12.70
N GLN A 356 9.65 21.87 12.41
CA GLN A 356 9.48 20.42 12.48
C GLN A 356 10.32 19.70 11.42
N LEU A 357 10.36 20.19 10.19
CA LEU A 357 11.24 19.65 9.14
C LEU A 357 12.72 19.73 9.54
N ARG A 358 13.15 20.83 10.18
CA ARG A 358 14.51 20.95 10.75
C ARG A 358 14.78 19.95 11.88
N ASP A 359 13.80 19.67 12.72
CA ASP A 359 13.93 18.65 13.77
C ASP A 359 14.07 17.24 13.19
N TYR A 360 13.35 16.93 12.10
CA TYR A 360 13.50 15.69 11.33
C TYR A 360 14.90 15.58 10.71
N ASP A 361 15.36 16.62 10.02
CA ASP A 361 16.71 16.68 9.43
C ASP A 361 17.80 16.50 10.48
N GLN A 362 17.65 17.15 11.64
CA GLN A 362 18.58 17.02 12.76
C GLN A 362 18.56 15.60 13.35
N ALA A 363 17.40 14.97 13.46
CA ALA A 363 17.28 13.59 13.95
C ALA A 363 18.00 12.61 13.01
N VAL A 364 17.76 12.68 11.71
CA VAL A 364 18.47 11.87 10.70
C VAL A 364 19.97 12.12 10.76
N THR A 365 20.40 13.37 10.85
CA THR A 365 21.82 13.73 10.94
C THR A 365 22.48 13.09 12.16
N THR A 366 21.82 13.21 13.32
CA THR A 366 22.32 12.64 14.57
C THR A 366 22.38 11.11 14.50
N PHE A 367 21.39 10.50 13.84
CA PHE A 367 21.34 9.07 13.57
C PHE A 367 22.50 8.59 12.72
N VAL A 368 22.72 9.18 11.55
CA VAL A 368 23.82 8.80 10.64
C VAL A 368 25.19 9.02 11.32
N GLN A 369 25.35 10.11 12.09
CA GLN A 369 26.57 10.35 12.86
C GLN A 369 26.78 9.32 13.97
N ARG A 370 25.70 8.85 14.62
CA ARG A 370 25.76 7.80 15.63
C ARG A 370 26.22 6.48 15.00
N LEU A 371 25.56 6.04 13.93
CA LEU A 371 25.95 4.83 13.18
C LEU A 371 27.42 4.89 12.74
N GLY A 372 27.86 6.03 12.21
CA GLY A 372 29.24 6.20 11.74
C GLY A 372 30.30 6.07 12.83
N ARG A 373 29.99 6.38 14.09
CA ARG A 373 30.92 6.17 15.22
C ARG A 373 31.20 4.70 15.50
N ASP A 374 30.23 3.84 15.18
CA ASP A 374 30.32 2.40 15.35
C ASP A 374 30.74 1.69 14.04
N GLY A 375 31.16 2.45 13.02
CA GLY A 375 31.66 1.92 11.75
C GLY A 375 30.58 1.59 10.73
N LEU A 376 29.30 1.85 11.04
CA LEU A 376 28.19 1.67 10.11
C LEU A 376 28.10 2.91 9.20
N THR A 377 28.66 2.78 8.00
CA THR A 377 28.79 3.87 7.04
C THR A 377 28.20 3.48 5.68
N PRO A 378 28.01 4.42 4.73
CA PRO A 378 27.60 4.06 3.38
C PRO A 378 28.57 3.12 2.62
N ALA A 379 29.73 2.78 3.20
CA ALA A 379 30.64 1.79 2.64
C ALA A 379 30.23 0.33 2.92
N ASN A 380 29.43 0.08 3.96
CA ASN A 380 28.96 -1.25 4.36
C ASN A 380 27.46 -1.30 4.72
N THR A 381 26.78 -0.15 4.73
CA THR A 381 25.35 -0.03 5.06
C THR A 381 24.56 0.41 3.83
N LEU A 382 23.52 -0.36 3.50
CA LEU A 382 22.52 0.04 2.52
C LEU A 382 21.40 0.82 3.21
N PHE A 383 21.20 2.06 2.81
CA PHE A 383 20.08 2.91 3.19
C PHE A 383 19.04 2.89 2.07
N VAL A 384 17.83 2.48 2.42
CA VAL A 384 16.63 2.59 1.58
C VAL A 384 15.72 3.60 2.25
N VAL A 385 15.55 4.77 1.66
CA VAL A 385 14.69 5.84 2.21
C VAL A 385 13.60 6.12 1.19
N ALA A 386 12.37 5.75 1.53
CA ALA A 386 11.21 5.93 0.67
C ALA A 386 10.25 6.93 1.30
N SER A 387 9.65 7.81 0.49
CA SER A 387 8.41 8.46 0.90
C SER A 387 7.26 7.47 0.80
N GLY A 388 6.32 7.53 1.74
CA GLY A 388 4.99 6.92 1.57
C GLY A 388 4.09 7.78 0.69
N GLU A 389 2.79 7.76 0.99
CA GLU A 389 1.76 8.58 0.34
C GLU A 389 2.20 10.04 0.16
N GLY A 390 1.89 10.65 -0.98
CA GLY A 390 1.90 12.10 -1.15
C GLY A 390 0.50 12.68 -0.89
N GLY A 391 0.42 13.83 -0.24
CA GLY A 391 -0.84 14.52 0.06
C GLY A 391 -0.83 15.97 -0.41
N ASP A 392 -2.01 16.56 -0.59
CA ASP A 392 -2.12 18.01 -0.83
C ASP A 392 -2.34 18.76 0.48
N ARG A 393 -1.35 19.55 0.92
CA ARG A 393 -1.38 20.38 2.13
C ARG A 393 -1.71 21.84 1.86
N ALA A 394 -1.61 22.31 0.61
CA ALA A 394 -1.87 23.68 0.21
C ALA A 394 -3.24 23.81 -0.47
N ALA A 395 -4.33 23.52 0.26
CA ALA A 395 -5.69 23.65 -0.27
C ALA A 395 -6.13 25.11 -0.53
N ALA A 396 -5.41 26.11 0.01
CA ALA A 396 -5.66 27.53 -0.25
C ALA A 396 -4.37 28.32 -0.46
N ALA A 397 -4.48 29.46 -1.15
CA ALA A 397 -3.36 30.35 -1.39
C ALA A 397 -2.83 30.96 -0.07
N PRO A 398 -1.50 30.99 0.14
CA PRO A 398 -0.91 31.57 1.33
C PRO A 398 -0.88 33.11 1.28
N SER A 399 -0.67 33.73 2.44
CA SER A 399 -0.45 35.16 2.64
C SER A 399 0.86 35.43 3.39
N PRO A 400 1.61 36.49 3.05
CA PRO A 400 1.41 37.35 1.87
C PRO A 400 1.62 36.57 0.57
N ALA A 401 1.02 37.04 -0.52
CA ALA A 401 1.22 36.44 -1.83
C ALA A 401 2.71 36.43 -2.20
N GLY A 402 3.21 35.29 -2.67
CA GLY A 402 4.63 35.11 -2.98
C GLY A 402 5.53 34.85 -1.76
N CYS A 403 4.97 34.53 -0.60
CA CYS A 403 5.76 34.00 0.52
C CYS A 403 6.57 32.78 0.06
N ASP A 404 7.79 32.64 0.61
CA ASP A 404 8.72 31.56 0.29
C ASP A 404 8.95 30.62 1.49
N GLY A 405 8.32 30.92 2.63
CA GLY A 405 8.52 30.22 3.90
C GLY A 405 9.84 30.58 4.58
N ILE A 406 10.91 30.82 3.83
CA ILE A 406 12.26 31.01 4.36
C ILE A 406 12.52 32.46 4.80
N GLN A 407 12.40 33.42 3.88
CA GLN A 407 12.60 34.85 4.17
C GLN A 407 11.29 35.50 4.58
N THR A 408 10.22 35.11 3.92
CA THR A 408 8.85 35.59 4.14
C THR A 408 8.00 34.39 4.54
N PRO A 409 7.69 34.23 5.84
CA PRO A 409 6.86 33.14 6.31
C PRO A 409 5.49 33.13 5.65
N CYS A 410 5.04 31.95 5.24
CA CYS A 410 3.68 31.75 4.76
C CYS A 410 2.70 31.68 5.94
N ARG A 411 1.50 32.21 5.73
CA ARG A 411 0.37 32.11 6.65
C ARG A 411 -0.87 31.73 5.86
N TYR A 412 -1.73 30.95 6.47
CA TYR A 412 -2.95 30.49 5.85
C TYR A 412 -4.16 30.88 6.72
N GLY A 413 -5.30 31.12 6.08
CA GLY A 413 -6.55 31.44 6.77
C GLY A 413 -7.08 30.25 7.58
N GLN A 414 -8.06 30.51 8.44
CA GLN A 414 -8.75 29.48 9.24
C GLN A 414 -9.60 28.51 8.38
N GLN A 415 -9.80 28.80 7.10
CA GLN A 415 -10.56 27.96 6.14
C GLN A 415 -9.67 27.26 5.10
N ALA A 416 -8.35 27.27 5.27
CA ALA A 416 -7.40 26.85 4.24
C ALA A 416 -7.11 25.33 4.22
N GLY A 417 -8.04 24.49 4.68
CA GLY A 417 -7.99 23.03 4.54
C GLY A 417 -8.97 22.52 3.48
N ALA A 418 -8.92 21.21 3.20
CA ALA A 418 -9.89 20.59 2.30
C ALA A 418 -11.32 20.72 2.85
N VAL A 419 -12.31 20.89 1.97
CA VAL A 419 -13.73 21.02 2.32
C VAL A 419 -14.29 19.64 2.63
N GLN A 420 -14.82 19.46 3.83
CA GLN A 420 -15.48 18.22 4.24
C GLN A 420 -16.90 18.20 3.69
N VAL A 421 -17.26 17.08 3.07
CA VAL A 421 -18.56 16.86 2.44
C VAL A 421 -19.24 15.69 3.11
N ASP A 422 -20.41 15.94 3.69
CA ASP A 422 -21.30 14.86 4.12
C ASP A 422 -21.96 14.23 2.89
N LEU A 423 -21.38 13.12 2.43
CA LEU A 423 -21.80 12.44 1.22
C LEU A 423 -23.24 11.91 1.34
N ALA A 424 -23.61 11.40 2.52
CA ALA A 424 -24.93 10.82 2.76
C ALA A 424 -26.02 11.90 2.73
N SER A 425 -25.83 13.01 3.45
CA SER A 425 -26.80 14.11 3.43
C SER A 425 -26.87 14.77 2.05
N LEU A 426 -25.74 14.92 1.34
CA LEU A 426 -25.73 15.50 0.00
C LEU A 426 -26.51 14.65 -1.01
N LEU A 427 -26.34 13.32 -0.98
CA LEU A 427 -27.10 12.40 -1.82
C LEU A 427 -28.59 12.34 -1.43
N ALA A 428 -28.89 12.36 -0.13
CA ALA A 428 -30.27 12.41 0.37
C ALA A 428 -31.02 13.67 -0.09
N ALA A 429 -30.33 14.82 -0.14
CA ALA A 429 -30.89 16.06 -0.67
C ALA A 429 -31.24 15.99 -2.17
N GLN A 430 -30.65 15.04 -2.91
CA GLN A 430 -30.98 14.74 -4.30
C GLN A 430 -32.01 13.60 -4.46
N GLY A 431 -32.61 13.14 -3.35
CA GLY A 431 -33.61 12.07 -3.34
C GLY A 431 -33.03 10.66 -3.44
N VAL A 432 -31.71 10.49 -3.24
CA VAL A 432 -31.05 9.18 -3.23
C VAL A 432 -31.06 8.60 -1.81
N PRO A 433 -31.61 7.39 -1.60
CA PRO A 433 -31.67 6.79 -0.26
C PRO A 433 -30.29 6.51 0.34
N ALA A 434 -30.14 6.77 1.65
CA ALA A 434 -28.93 6.47 2.42
C ALA A 434 -28.86 4.97 2.80
N SER A 435 -28.65 4.11 1.81
CA SER A 435 -28.50 2.65 1.99
C SER A 435 -27.09 2.18 1.63
N PHE A 436 -26.08 2.92 2.09
CA PHE A 436 -24.67 2.64 1.85
C PHE A 436 -23.81 3.10 3.03
N SER A 437 -22.54 2.68 3.04
CA SER A 437 -21.54 3.09 4.04
C SER A 437 -20.25 3.52 3.33
N PRO A 438 -19.85 4.80 3.41
CA PRO A 438 -18.53 5.25 2.96
C PRO A 438 -17.46 5.02 4.04
N ASP A 439 -16.19 4.88 3.65
CA ASP A 439 -15.02 4.93 4.56
C ASP A 439 -14.44 6.34 4.74
N GLY A 440 -14.63 7.21 3.75
CA GLY A 440 -14.31 8.64 3.78
C GLY A 440 -12.94 8.99 3.17
N GLY A 441 -12.61 10.28 3.11
CA GLY A 441 -11.36 10.79 2.53
C GLY A 441 -11.50 11.34 1.11
N ALA A 442 -10.39 11.67 0.44
CA ALA A 442 -10.43 12.11 -0.96
C ALA A 442 -10.69 10.93 -1.91
N ALA A 443 -10.16 9.75 -1.58
CA ALA A 443 -10.52 8.49 -2.19
C ALA A 443 -11.51 7.73 -1.29
N THR A 444 -12.81 7.95 -1.49
CA THR A 444 -13.88 7.36 -0.68
C THR A 444 -14.39 6.07 -1.31
N ALA A 445 -14.14 4.93 -0.69
CA ALA A 445 -14.80 3.67 -1.02
C ALA A 445 -16.22 3.62 -0.44
N VAL A 446 -17.17 3.10 -1.22
CA VAL A 446 -18.59 3.04 -0.87
C VAL A 446 -19.12 1.61 -0.94
N TRP A 447 -19.69 1.12 0.16
CA TRP A 447 -20.35 -0.18 0.22
C TRP A 447 -21.87 0.00 0.25
N ILE A 448 -22.57 -0.47 -0.78
CA ILE A 448 -24.04 -0.41 -0.84
C ILE A 448 -24.63 -1.64 -0.15
N ASN A 449 -25.58 -1.43 0.77
CA ASN A 449 -26.22 -2.53 1.48
C ASN A 449 -26.87 -3.52 0.49
N GLY A 450 -26.72 -4.80 0.78
CA GLY A 450 -27.17 -5.91 -0.05
C GLY A 450 -26.17 -6.35 -1.12
N ASP A 451 -24.98 -5.72 -1.17
CA ASP A 451 -23.90 -6.03 -2.13
C ASP A 451 -24.41 -6.20 -3.58
N PRO A 452 -25.09 -5.18 -4.14
CA PRO A 452 -25.66 -5.29 -5.48
C PRO A 452 -24.58 -5.52 -6.54
N ALA A 453 -24.89 -6.35 -7.53
CA ALA A 453 -24.04 -6.49 -8.71
C ALA A 453 -23.85 -5.13 -9.43
N PRO A 454 -22.71 -4.88 -10.10
CA PRO A 454 -22.41 -3.57 -10.70
C PRO A 454 -23.49 -3.02 -11.64
N ALA A 455 -24.10 -3.89 -12.46
CA ALA A 455 -25.16 -3.52 -13.39
C ALA A 455 -26.58 -3.50 -12.78
N ALA A 456 -26.71 -3.68 -11.46
CA ALA A 456 -28.00 -3.65 -10.78
C ALA A 456 -28.45 -2.21 -10.51
N ALA A 457 -29.77 -1.99 -10.49
CA ALA A 457 -30.35 -0.66 -10.36
C ALA A 457 -29.87 0.13 -9.11
N PRO A 458 -29.69 -0.47 -7.91
CA PRO A 458 -29.16 0.26 -6.75
C PRO A 458 -27.73 0.79 -6.94
N ALA A 459 -26.83 -0.03 -7.51
CA ALA A 459 -25.46 0.38 -7.80
C ALA A 459 -25.43 1.50 -8.83
N ARG A 460 -26.09 1.27 -9.98
CA ARG A 460 -26.16 2.22 -11.08
C ARG A 460 -26.82 3.54 -10.70
N GLY A 461 -27.87 3.49 -9.88
CA GLY A 461 -28.54 4.67 -9.36
C GLY A 461 -27.61 5.54 -8.52
N LEU A 462 -26.87 4.93 -7.60
CA LEU A 462 -25.95 5.64 -6.72
C LEU A 462 -24.73 6.17 -7.47
N GLU A 463 -24.13 5.40 -8.36
CA GLU A 463 -22.97 5.82 -9.18
C GLU A 463 -23.30 7.03 -10.07
N ARG A 464 -24.47 7.03 -10.73
CA ARG A 464 -24.93 8.18 -11.51
C ARG A 464 -25.10 9.43 -10.66
N ALA A 465 -25.69 9.27 -9.47
CA ALA A 465 -25.90 10.39 -8.56
C ALA A 465 -24.56 10.93 -8.05
N ALA A 466 -23.65 10.05 -7.62
CA ALA A 466 -22.30 10.40 -7.19
C ALA A 466 -21.53 11.15 -8.28
N ALA A 467 -21.64 10.71 -9.54
CA ALA A 467 -21.01 11.36 -10.68
C ALA A 467 -21.57 12.75 -11.03
N GLN A 468 -22.73 13.12 -10.47
CA GLN A 468 -23.39 14.41 -10.70
C GLN A 468 -23.42 15.28 -9.45
N LEU A 469 -22.64 14.96 -8.41
CA LEU A 469 -22.61 15.75 -7.18
C LEU A 469 -21.92 17.09 -7.38
N TRP A 470 -22.60 18.14 -6.91
CA TRP A 470 -22.10 19.50 -6.81
C TRP A 470 -22.16 19.95 -5.36
N VAL A 471 -21.17 20.74 -4.96
CA VAL A 471 -21.03 21.33 -3.63
C VAL A 471 -20.95 22.85 -3.73
N GLN A 472 -21.51 23.56 -2.75
CA GLN A 472 -21.27 24.99 -2.59
C GLN A 472 -19.93 25.15 -1.88
N ASP A 473 -18.91 25.58 -2.60
CA ASP A 473 -17.56 25.65 -2.05
C ASP A 473 -17.42 26.94 -1.21
N PRO A 474 -17.20 26.83 0.11
CA PRO A 474 -17.03 27.99 0.98
C PRO A 474 -15.76 28.80 0.66
N ASN A 475 -14.75 28.19 0.04
CA ASN A 475 -13.48 28.83 -0.30
C ASN A 475 -13.57 29.63 -1.60
N THR A 476 -14.37 29.19 -2.57
CA THR A 476 -14.55 29.90 -3.86
C THR A 476 -15.84 30.72 -3.93
N GLY A 477 -16.79 30.49 -3.02
CA GLY A 477 -18.08 31.20 -2.97
C GLY A 477 -19.07 30.79 -4.06
N GLY A 478 -18.84 29.66 -4.75
CA GLY A 478 -19.69 29.19 -5.84
C GLY A 478 -19.75 27.66 -5.97
N PRO A 479 -20.63 27.14 -6.84
CA PRO A 479 -20.80 25.70 -7.03
C PRO A 479 -19.59 25.08 -7.73
N GLN A 480 -19.15 23.92 -7.23
CA GLN A 480 -18.07 23.12 -7.80
C GLN A 480 -18.49 21.65 -7.92
N PRO A 481 -18.08 20.92 -8.97
CA PRO A 481 -18.26 19.47 -8.99
C PRO A 481 -17.41 18.85 -7.89
N LEU A 482 -17.94 17.83 -7.21
CA LEU A 482 -17.22 17.10 -6.16
C LEU A 482 -16.27 16.04 -6.74
N LEU A 483 -16.73 15.31 -7.75
CA LEU A 483 -16.03 14.13 -8.28
C LEU A 483 -14.97 14.52 -9.31
N ARG A 484 -13.78 13.94 -9.20
CA ARG A 484 -12.76 13.94 -10.27
C ARG A 484 -12.88 12.68 -11.12
N TYR A 485 -12.88 11.51 -10.48
CA TYR A 485 -13.09 10.21 -11.13
C TYR A 485 -13.91 9.27 -10.24
N LEU A 486 -14.55 8.27 -10.85
CA LEU A 486 -15.21 7.17 -10.14
C LEU A 486 -14.69 5.84 -10.69
N ALA A 487 -14.27 4.95 -9.81
CA ALA A 487 -13.87 3.58 -10.13
C ALA A 487 -14.94 2.60 -9.62
N ASP A 488 -15.72 2.01 -10.52
CA ASP A 488 -16.65 0.92 -10.19
C ASP A 488 -15.91 -0.42 -10.15
N ARG A 489 -16.59 -1.55 -9.89
CA ARG A 489 -15.89 -2.84 -9.75
C ARG A 489 -15.03 -3.26 -10.96
N PRO A 490 -15.49 -3.14 -12.22
CA PRO A 490 -14.65 -3.34 -13.39
C PRO A 490 -13.36 -2.50 -13.36
N GLU A 491 -13.46 -1.21 -13.03
CA GLU A 491 -12.30 -0.31 -12.94
C GLU A 491 -11.39 -0.66 -11.76
N MET A 492 -11.95 -0.90 -10.57
CA MET A 492 -11.20 -1.31 -9.39
C MET A 492 -10.39 -2.58 -9.61
N ARG A 493 -10.92 -3.55 -10.38
CA ARG A 493 -10.17 -4.76 -10.74
C ARG A 493 -8.97 -4.44 -11.62
N LEU A 494 -9.12 -3.51 -12.58
CA LEU A 494 -8.00 -3.08 -13.41
C LEU A 494 -6.92 -2.39 -12.55
N LEU A 495 -7.33 -1.59 -11.57
CA LEU A 495 -6.44 -0.78 -10.73
C LEU A 495 -5.87 -1.51 -9.51
N HIS A 496 -5.95 -2.85 -9.47
CA HIS A 496 -5.46 -3.67 -8.35
C HIS A 496 -6.12 -3.35 -7.00
N MET A 497 -7.38 -2.93 -6.98
CA MET A 497 -8.11 -2.56 -5.75
C MET A 497 -9.04 -3.68 -5.24
N VAL A 498 -9.11 -4.82 -5.91
CA VAL A 498 -10.05 -5.91 -5.58
C VAL A 498 -9.32 -7.01 -4.81
N SER A 499 -9.64 -7.15 -3.53
CA SER A 499 -9.11 -8.23 -2.69
C SER A 499 -9.64 -9.61 -3.15
N ALA A 500 -8.85 -10.66 -2.89
CA ALA A 500 -9.26 -12.06 -3.01
C ALA A 500 -10.57 -12.38 -2.25
N GLU A 501 -10.76 -11.71 -1.12
CA GLU A 501 -11.96 -11.82 -0.30
C GLU A 501 -13.03 -10.88 -0.88
N ALA A 502 -13.94 -11.44 -1.67
CA ALA A 502 -14.96 -10.67 -2.39
C ALA A 502 -15.79 -9.75 -1.46
N ALA A 503 -16.04 -10.19 -0.22
CA ALA A 503 -16.77 -9.40 0.78
C ALA A 503 -16.09 -8.07 1.14
N ARG A 504 -14.78 -7.93 0.92
CA ARG A 504 -14.02 -6.70 1.20
C ARG A 504 -14.12 -5.67 0.08
N THR A 505 -14.62 -6.05 -1.09
CA THR A 505 -14.61 -5.19 -2.27
C THR A 505 -15.79 -4.22 -2.21
N PRO A 506 -15.56 -2.90 -2.17
CA PRO A 506 -16.63 -1.92 -2.19
C PRO A 506 -17.44 -2.00 -3.48
N SER A 507 -18.57 -1.29 -3.52
CA SER A 507 -19.37 -1.17 -4.73
C SER A 507 -18.67 -0.27 -5.76
N PHE A 508 -18.09 0.85 -5.30
CA PHE A 508 -17.25 1.74 -6.10
C PHE A 508 -16.38 2.61 -5.20
N VAL A 509 -15.39 3.29 -5.79
CA VAL A 509 -14.56 4.33 -5.16
C VAL A 509 -14.80 5.66 -5.87
N MET A 510 -15.00 6.71 -5.09
CA MET A 510 -15.02 8.10 -5.54
C MET A 510 -13.65 8.72 -5.31
N LEU A 511 -13.05 9.25 -6.36
CA LEU A 511 -11.87 10.09 -6.29
C LEU A 511 -12.37 11.53 -6.39
N ALA A 512 -12.42 12.22 -5.25
CA ALA A 512 -12.85 13.61 -5.17
C ALA A 512 -11.86 14.52 -5.90
N ARG A 513 -12.33 15.71 -6.32
CA ARG A 513 -11.44 16.76 -6.80
C ARG A 513 -10.54 17.24 -5.68
N ARG A 514 -9.32 17.63 -6.04
CA ARG A 514 -8.36 18.29 -5.15
C ARG A 514 -9.05 19.38 -4.33
N GLY A 515 -8.92 19.28 -3.01
CA GLY A 515 -9.52 20.22 -2.05
C GLY A 515 -10.83 19.77 -1.42
N TYR A 516 -11.35 18.57 -1.74
CA TYR A 516 -12.55 18.00 -1.10
C TYR A 516 -12.27 16.65 -0.45
N LEU A 517 -12.90 16.42 0.69
CA LEU A 517 -12.93 15.14 1.39
C LEU A 517 -14.39 14.74 1.54
N ALA A 518 -14.77 13.56 1.03
CA ALA A 518 -16.10 13.02 1.26
C ALA A 518 -16.06 12.14 2.51
N ALA A 519 -17.06 12.23 3.37
CA ALA A 519 -17.10 11.48 4.63
C ALA A 519 -18.49 10.89 4.89
N GLY A 520 -18.58 9.99 5.87
CA GLY A 520 -19.84 9.54 6.47
C GLY A 520 -19.89 9.82 7.98
N ALA A 521 -20.69 10.79 8.42
CA ALA A 521 -21.09 11.00 9.82
C ALA A 521 -22.42 11.81 9.88
N PRO A 522 -23.15 11.85 11.02
CA PRO A 522 -24.59 11.59 11.04
C PRO A 522 -25.47 12.69 10.44
N ALA A 523 -26.58 12.22 9.86
CA ALA A 523 -27.58 12.96 9.10
C ALA A 523 -28.03 14.31 9.71
N GLY A 524 -28.30 15.28 8.83
CA GLY A 524 -29.10 16.46 9.20
C GLY A 524 -28.92 17.72 8.35
N CYS A 525 -28.08 17.71 7.31
CA CYS A 525 -27.80 18.93 6.55
C CYS A 525 -28.80 19.18 5.41
N SER A 526 -29.12 20.45 5.14
CA SER A 526 -29.79 20.89 3.91
C SER A 526 -28.74 21.13 2.81
N ALA A 527 -29.13 21.09 1.52
CA ALA A 527 -28.22 21.24 0.38
C ALA A 527 -27.34 22.52 0.38
N ALA A 528 -27.66 23.52 1.20
CA ALA A 528 -26.85 24.72 1.41
C ALA A 528 -25.77 24.58 2.51
N VAL A 529 -25.78 23.50 3.29
CA VAL A 529 -24.95 23.28 4.50
C VAL A 529 -24.38 21.83 4.57
N CYS A 530 -24.44 21.03 3.50
CA CYS A 530 -23.80 19.69 3.45
C CYS A 530 -22.27 19.73 3.29
N THR A 531 -21.71 20.93 3.28
CA THR A 531 -20.27 21.22 3.25
C THR A 531 -19.92 22.00 4.50
N ALA A 532 -19.01 21.47 5.29
CA ALA A 532 -18.32 22.29 6.28
C ALA A 532 -16.96 22.65 5.70
N ALA A 533 -16.62 23.95 5.66
CA ALA A 533 -15.22 24.31 5.64
C ALA A 533 -14.61 23.60 6.84
N ASN A 534 -13.69 22.68 6.60
CA ASN A 534 -13.22 21.83 7.65
C ASN A 534 -12.56 22.70 8.72
N SER A 535 -13.14 22.71 9.91
CA SER A 535 -12.56 23.38 11.08
C SER A 535 -11.53 22.50 11.78
N SER A 536 -11.25 21.30 11.26
CA SER A 536 -10.28 20.34 11.79
C SER A 536 -9.32 19.91 10.67
N PRO A 537 -8.08 20.39 10.62
CA PRO A 537 -7.20 20.24 9.45
C PRO A 537 -6.60 18.84 9.23
N GLN A 538 -7.19 17.79 9.82
CA GLN A 538 -6.56 16.49 10.10
C GLN A 538 -6.36 15.53 8.91
N ALA A 539 -6.30 16.00 7.68
CA ALA A 539 -5.69 15.19 6.62
C ALA A 539 -5.21 16.08 5.48
N PRO A 540 -3.92 16.02 5.09
CA PRO A 540 -3.58 16.19 3.68
C PRO A 540 -4.54 15.29 2.91
N GLY A 541 -5.22 15.77 1.89
CA GLY A 541 -6.06 14.86 1.12
C GLY A 541 -5.14 13.86 0.41
N GLN A 542 -5.07 12.65 0.95
CA GLN A 542 -4.41 11.50 0.36
C GLN A 542 -5.38 10.84 -0.64
N GLY A 543 -4.88 10.40 -1.78
CA GLY A 543 -5.67 9.70 -2.80
C GLY A 543 -6.32 10.60 -3.86
N TYR A 544 -5.76 11.78 -4.12
CA TYR A 544 -6.17 12.61 -5.25
C TYR A 544 -5.54 12.11 -6.55
N ALA A 545 -6.36 11.90 -7.58
CA ALA A 545 -5.89 11.43 -8.88
C ALA A 545 -5.39 12.57 -9.80
N GLU A 546 -5.32 13.80 -9.31
CA GLU A 546 -4.73 14.92 -10.04
C GLU A 546 -3.20 14.74 -10.23
N PRO A 547 -2.66 15.11 -11.40
CA PRO A 547 -1.22 15.07 -11.63
C PRO A 547 -0.44 15.85 -10.57
N GLY A 548 0.63 15.25 -10.06
CA GLY A 548 1.53 15.88 -9.08
C GLY A 548 1.09 15.77 -7.63
N VAL A 549 0.04 15.00 -7.31
CA VAL A 549 -0.38 14.76 -5.92
C VAL A 549 -0.01 13.35 -5.44
N ASN A 550 -0.32 12.30 -6.23
CA ASN A 550 0.11 10.92 -5.97
C ASN A 550 1.56 10.68 -6.42
N THR A 551 2.49 11.49 -5.91
CA THR A 551 3.92 11.38 -6.20
C THR A 551 4.66 10.88 -4.98
N ALA A 552 5.58 9.94 -5.21
CA ALA A 552 6.54 9.46 -4.23
C ALA A 552 7.97 9.71 -4.71
N TRP A 553 8.94 9.48 -3.85
CA TRP A 553 10.34 9.39 -4.19
C TRP A 553 11.02 8.25 -3.42
N LEU A 554 12.08 7.72 -4.02
CA LEU A 554 12.90 6.68 -3.44
C LEU A 554 14.35 7.13 -3.47
N ALA A 555 15.05 7.06 -2.35
CA ALA A 555 16.49 7.21 -2.30
C ALA A 555 17.14 5.90 -1.86
N LEU A 556 18.12 5.48 -2.65
CA LEU A 556 19.00 4.36 -2.35
C LEU A 556 20.40 4.92 -2.13
N ALA A 557 21.09 4.51 -1.07
CA ALA A 557 22.46 4.92 -0.79
C ALA A 557 23.24 3.78 -0.13
N GLY A 558 24.45 3.50 -0.62
CA GLY A 558 25.28 2.42 -0.05
C GLY A 558 25.98 1.56 -1.09
N PRO A 559 26.50 0.38 -0.70
CA PRO A 559 27.15 -0.56 -1.60
C PRO A 559 26.21 -1.04 -2.71
N GLY A 560 26.75 -1.20 -3.92
CA GLY A 560 25.99 -1.61 -5.11
C GLY A 560 25.09 -0.54 -5.75
N VAL A 561 24.81 0.58 -5.07
CA VAL A 561 23.99 1.67 -5.61
C VAL A 561 24.82 2.63 -6.45
N ALA A 562 24.33 3.01 -7.64
CA ALA A 562 24.97 4.02 -8.47
C ALA A 562 24.90 5.40 -7.80
N ARG A 563 25.95 6.21 -7.93
CA ARG A 563 25.98 7.59 -7.42
C ARG A 563 25.55 8.56 -8.51
N ARG A 564 24.24 8.69 -8.72
CA ARG A 564 23.64 9.58 -9.73
C ARG A 564 23.13 10.90 -9.15
N SER A 565 23.14 11.02 -7.82
CA SER A 565 22.55 12.12 -7.05
C SER A 565 21.05 12.27 -7.26
N LEU A 566 20.58 12.69 -8.43
CA LEU A 566 19.16 12.85 -8.77
C LEU A 566 18.84 12.19 -10.13
N ASP A 567 17.83 11.33 -10.15
CA ASP A 567 17.18 10.78 -11.34
C ASP A 567 15.69 11.15 -11.33
N ALA A 568 15.31 12.07 -12.21
CA ALA A 568 13.93 12.52 -12.37
C ALA A 568 13.23 11.89 -13.60
N SER A 569 13.82 10.85 -14.18
CA SER A 569 13.37 10.26 -15.45
C SER A 569 12.92 8.80 -15.33
N THR A 570 13.53 8.04 -14.41
CA THR A 570 13.17 6.65 -14.18
C THR A 570 11.81 6.58 -13.48
N TRP A 571 10.79 6.15 -14.23
CA TRP A 571 9.46 5.90 -13.68
C TRP A 571 9.53 4.70 -12.73
N THR A 572 9.10 4.91 -11.50
CA THR A 572 9.05 3.89 -10.45
C THR A 572 7.74 4.02 -9.67
N ASP A 573 7.31 2.91 -9.09
CA ASP A 573 6.31 2.89 -8.04
C ASP A 573 6.76 2.04 -6.86
N GLU A 574 5.98 2.05 -5.78
CA GLU A 574 6.32 1.42 -4.49
C GLU A 574 6.65 -0.07 -4.62
N ALA A 575 5.99 -0.76 -5.55
CA ALA A 575 6.19 -2.19 -5.76
C ALA A 575 7.64 -2.51 -6.20
N ASP A 576 8.38 -1.54 -6.75
CA ASP A 576 9.76 -1.71 -7.22
C ASP A 576 10.79 -1.71 -6.07
N ILE A 577 10.42 -1.26 -4.87
CA ILE A 577 11.35 -1.08 -3.74
C ILE A 577 11.85 -2.44 -3.23
N ARG A 578 10.95 -3.36 -2.91
CA ARG A 578 11.27 -4.70 -2.40
C ARG A 578 12.20 -5.51 -3.32
N PRO A 579 11.88 -5.73 -4.61
CA PRO A 579 12.76 -6.49 -5.49
C PRO A 579 14.13 -5.80 -5.66
N THR A 580 14.19 -4.47 -5.66
CA THR A 580 15.46 -3.74 -5.75
C THR A 580 16.33 -3.93 -4.50
N LEU A 581 15.74 -3.87 -3.30
CA LEU A 581 16.41 -4.17 -2.04
C LEU A 581 16.97 -5.62 -2.04
N LEU A 582 16.18 -6.58 -2.51
CA LEU A 582 16.60 -7.98 -2.56
C LEU A 582 17.74 -8.21 -3.56
N ALA A 583 17.68 -7.60 -4.74
CA ALA A 583 18.77 -7.65 -5.72
C ALA A 583 20.08 -7.09 -5.16
N LEU A 584 20.02 -5.93 -4.48
CA LEU A 584 21.18 -5.31 -3.82
C LEU A 584 21.76 -6.19 -2.71
N THR A 585 20.91 -6.87 -1.95
CA THR A 585 21.35 -7.75 -0.85
C THR A 585 21.71 -9.15 -1.31
N GLY A 586 21.53 -9.48 -2.60
CA GLY A 586 21.75 -10.81 -3.16
C GLY A 586 20.77 -11.86 -2.65
N LEU A 587 19.61 -11.41 -2.16
CA LEU A 587 18.54 -12.25 -1.65
C LEU A 587 17.39 -12.31 -2.66
N ARG A 588 16.40 -13.14 -2.36
CA ARG A 588 15.15 -13.23 -3.11
C ARG A 588 14.02 -13.67 -2.20
N ASP A 589 12.81 -13.27 -2.52
CA ASP A 589 11.62 -13.83 -1.90
C ASP A 589 11.26 -15.19 -2.51
N SER A 590 10.34 -15.87 -1.83
CA SER A 590 9.79 -17.16 -2.26
C SER A 590 8.62 -17.03 -3.24
N TYR A 591 8.26 -15.80 -3.59
CA TYR A 591 7.18 -15.42 -4.50
C TYR A 591 7.68 -14.36 -5.51
N PRO A 592 7.05 -14.25 -6.69
CA PRO A 592 7.36 -13.20 -7.66
C PRO A 592 6.72 -11.87 -7.27
N HIS A 593 7.36 -10.76 -7.63
CA HIS A 593 6.87 -9.41 -7.32
C HIS A 593 6.01 -8.85 -8.46
N ASP A 594 5.12 -7.91 -8.13
CA ASP A 594 4.43 -7.07 -9.11
C ASP A 594 5.33 -5.93 -9.63
N GLY A 595 6.29 -5.52 -8.80
CA GLY A 595 7.34 -4.57 -9.16
C GLY A 595 8.46 -5.17 -10.00
N ARG A 596 9.52 -4.38 -10.18
CA ARG A 596 10.75 -4.76 -10.89
C ARG A 596 11.98 -4.22 -10.19
N VAL A 597 13.14 -4.85 -10.42
CA VAL A 597 14.43 -4.29 -9.98
C VAL A 597 14.71 -3.00 -10.75
N LEU A 598 15.04 -1.93 -10.04
CA LEU A 598 15.44 -0.62 -10.57
C LEU A 598 16.92 -0.64 -11.02
N SER A 599 17.20 -1.33 -12.14
CA SER A 599 18.57 -1.48 -12.67
C SER A 599 19.27 -0.15 -12.96
N GLU A 600 18.50 0.90 -13.27
CA GLU A 600 18.97 2.26 -13.54
C GLU A 600 19.65 2.91 -12.33
N ALA A 601 19.31 2.45 -11.11
CA ALA A 601 19.87 2.93 -9.85
C ALA A 601 21.04 2.08 -9.35
N LEU A 602 21.40 0.99 -10.03
CA LEU A 602 22.43 0.04 -9.59
C LEU A 602 23.76 0.26 -10.34
N LYS A 603 24.87 -0.05 -9.67
CA LYS A 603 26.18 -0.14 -10.33
C LYS A 603 26.26 -1.41 -11.18
N PRO A 604 27.07 -1.42 -12.26
CA PRO A 604 27.24 -2.61 -13.10
C PRO A 604 27.60 -3.88 -12.33
N GLU A 605 28.44 -3.78 -11.30
CA GLU A 605 28.86 -4.92 -10.48
C GLU A 605 27.79 -5.46 -9.51
N ALA A 606 26.72 -4.70 -9.28
CA ALA A 606 25.59 -5.10 -8.42
C ALA A 606 24.34 -5.51 -9.22
N LEU A 607 24.40 -5.42 -10.55
CA LEU A 607 23.32 -5.89 -11.40
C LEU A 607 23.25 -7.43 -11.37
N PRO A 608 22.05 -8.01 -11.22
CA PRO A 608 21.87 -9.44 -11.41
C PRO A 608 22.39 -9.93 -12.77
N PRO A 609 22.97 -11.15 -12.87
CA PRO A 609 23.60 -11.64 -14.11
C PRO A 609 22.67 -11.65 -15.33
N GLY A 610 21.39 -11.98 -15.14
CA GLY A 610 20.42 -11.97 -16.23
C GLY A 610 20.17 -10.55 -16.75
N ILE A 611 20.13 -9.55 -15.86
CA ILE A 611 20.01 -8.13 -16.22
C ILE A 611 21.28 -7.66 -16.92
N VAL A 612 22.48 -7.97 -16.40
CA VAL A 612 23.75 -7.61 -17.07
C VAL A 612 23.77 -8.08 -18.52
N ALA A 613 23.34 -9.32 -18.77
CA ALA A 613 23.32 -9.92 -20.10
C ALA A 613 22.22 -9.35 -21.03
N SER A 614 21.27 -8.57 -20.51
CA SER A 614 20.08 -8.13 -21.27
C SER A 614 19.54 -6.76 -20.88
N GLN A 615 20.37 -5.87 -20.33
CA GLN A 615 19.93 -4.66 -19.62
C GLN A 615 18.98 -3.77 -20.43
N ALA A 616 19.30 -3.48 -21.69
CA ALA A 616 18.43 -2.65 -22.54
C ALA A 616 17.06 -3.29 -22.80
N ALA A 617 17.00 -4.62 -22.97
CA ALA A 617 15.76 -5.34 -23.15
C ALA A 617 14.95 -5.37 -21.84
N TYR A 618 15.63 -5.57 -20.71
CA TYR A 618 15.05 -5.55 -19.37
C TYR A 618 14.41 -4.19 -19.05
N GLU A 619 15.14 -3.09 -19.24
CA GLU A 619 14.65 -1.73 -18.97
C GLU A 619 13.51 -1.33 -19.91
N THR A 620 13.57 -1.75 -21.18
CA THR A 620 12.49 -1.51 -22.16
C THR A 620 11.19 -2.21 -21.76
N VAL A 621 11.27 -3.48 -21.34
CA VAL A 621 10.10 -4.23 -20.84
C VAL A 621 9.61 -3.65 -19.52
N SER A 622 10.52 -3.29 -18.60
CA SER A 622 10.18 -2.66 -17.31
C SER A 622 9.38 -1.37 -17.50
N ALA A 623 9.86 -0.45 -18.36
CA ALA A 623 9.18 0.80 -18.63
C ALA A 623 7.76 0.59 -19.22
N LYS A 624 7.58 -0.41 -20.08
CA LYS A 624 6.26 -0.75 -20.65
C LYS A 624 5.35 -1.39 -19.62
N LEU A 625 5.86 -2.28 -18.76
CA LEU A 625 5.09 -2.90 -17.68
C LEU A 625 4.49 -1.82 -16.78
N LYS A 626 5.31 -0.86 -16.36
CA LYS A 626 4.87 0.24 -15.49
C LYS A 626 3.75 1.07 -16.09
N GLN A 627 3.78 1.34 -17.40
CA GLN A 627 2.69 2.07 -18.07
C GLN A 627 1.43 1.24 -18.30
N LEU A 628 1.57 -0.09 -18.39
CA LEU A 628 0.50 -1.03 -18.64
C LEU A 628 -0.24 -1.45 -17.37
N ASP A 629 0.49 -1.64 -16.27
CA ASP A 629 0.04 -2.42 -15.11
C ASP A 629 -0.06 -1.63 -13.82
N ALA A 630 0.86 -0.69 -13.58
CA ALA A 630 0.83 0.09 -12.34
C ALA A 630 -0.45 0.95 -12.27
N PRO A 631 -1.07 1.13 -11.09
CA PRO A 631 -2.30 1.92 -10.95
C PRO A 631 -2.15 3.36 -11.47
N ALA A 632 -1.01 4.00 -11.19
CA ALA A 632 -0.67 5.34 -11.69
C ALA A 632 -0.11 5.35 -13.13
N GLY A 633 0.00 4.19 -13.77
CA GLY A 633 0.44 4.04 -15.15
C GLY A 633 -0.56 4.62 -16.16
N ARG A 634 -0.14 4.68 -17.43
CA ARG A 634 -0.97 5.24 -18.51
C ARG A 634 -2.29 4.51 -18.71
N VAL A 635 -2.35 3.19 -18.54
CA VAL A 635 -3.62 2.45 -18.61
C VAL A 635 -4.56 2.88 -17.49
N GLY A 636 -4.10 2.85 -16.22
CA GLY A 636 -4.95 3.19 -15.08
C GLY A 636 -5.44 4.65 -15.10
N THR A 637 -4.58 5.59 -15.48
CA THR A 637 -4.97 7.00 -15.57
C THR A 637 -5.96 7.29 -16.71
N LEU A 638 -5.87 6.58 -17.84
CA LEU A 638 -6.82 6.72 -18.94
C LEU A 638 -8.15 6.02 -18.67
N SER A 639 -8.13 4.85 -18.04
CA SER A 639 -9.32 4.04 -17.76
C SER A 639 -10.27 4.74 -16.79
N LEU A 640 -9.75 5.47 -15.81
CA LEU A 640 -10.55 6.28 -14.88
C LEU A 640 -11.49 7.27 -15.59
N ALA A 641 -11.05 7.86 -16.71
CA ALA A 641 -11.89 8.76 -17.48
C ALA A 641 -13.04 8.01 -18.18
N ALA A 642 -12.78 6.80 -18.69
CA ALA A 642 -13.81 5.95 -19.30
C ALA A 642 -14.80 5.41 -18.26
N ALA A 643 -14.32 4.99 -17.08
CA ALA A 643 -15.13 4.57 -15.94
C ALA A 643 -16.08 5.69 -15.51
N THR A 644 -15.54 6.90 -15.33
CA THR A 644 -16.31 8.08 -14.90
C THR A 644 -17.41 8.45 -15.89
N ARG A 645 -17.11 8.46 -17.20
CA ARG A 645 -18.13 8.69 -18.25
C ARG A 645 -19.22 7.63 -18.22
N SER A 646 -18.84 6.38 -18.04
CA SER A 646 -19.77 5.24 -18.02
C SER A 646 -20.64 5.24 -16.76
N ALA A 647 -20.10 5.65 -15.62
CA ALA A 647 -20.83 5.85 -14.37
C ALA A 647 -21.92 6.92 -14.51
N ALA A 648 -21.65 8.00 -15.22
CA ALA A 648 -22.62 9.08 -15.46
C ALA A 648 -23.69 8.76 -16.52
N SER A 649 -23.53 7.70 -17.34
CA SER A 649 -24.46 7.39 -18.44
C SER A 649 -25.86 6.99 -17.94
N SER A 650 -26.88 7.52 -18.61
CA SER A 650 -28.30 7.24 -18.41
C SER A 650 -28.97 6.61 -19.64
N SER A 651 -28.18 5.94 -20.50
CA SER A 651 -28.68 5.26 -21.69
C SER A 651 -29.81 4.26 -21.36
N PRO A 652 -30.81 4.08 -22.23
CA PRO A 652 -31.91 3.15 -21.99
C PRO A 652 -31.41 1.75 -21.66
N GLY A 653 -31.84 1.21 -20.51
CA GLY A 653 -31.43 -0.12 -20.04
C GLY A 653 -29.97 -0.23 -19.58
N ASP A 654 -29.28 0.90 -19.34
CA ASP A 654 -27.84 0.97 -19.03
C ASP A 654 -26.97 0.34 -20.15
N ALA A 655 -27.39 0.48 -21.41
CA ALA A 655 -26.72 -0.13 -22.56
C ALA A 655 -25.25 0.28 -22.68
N ASP A 656 -24.93 1.56 -22.52
CA ASP A 656 -23.54 2.06 -22.57
C ASP A 656 -22.71 1.48 -21.45
N TYR A 657 -23.24 1.45 -20.22
CA TYR A 657 -22.55 0.89 -19.08
C TYR A 657 -22.28 -0.60 -19.23
N ARG A 658 -23.28 -1.38 -19.67
CA ARG A 658 -23.11 -2.81 -19.93
C ARG A 658 -22.05 -3.06 -21.00
N SER A 659 -22.00 -2.22 -22.04
CA SER A 659 -20.94 -2.28 -23.04
C SER A 659 -19.57 -1.92 -22.46
N TYR A 660 -19.48 -0.91 -21.59
CA TYR A 660 -18.25 -0.56 -20.89
C TYR A 660 -17.78 -1.72 -20.00
N ALA A 661 -18.63 -2.23 -19.12
CA ALA A 661 -18.28 -3.30 -18.18
C ALA A 661 -17.78 -4.55 -18.90
N ALA A 662 -18.44 -4.96 -20.00
CA ALA A 662 -17.99 -6.11 -20.80
C ALA A 662 -16.66 -5.86 -21.52
N ARG A 663 -16.42 -4.64 -22.03
CA ARG A 663 -15.15 -4.26 -22.65
C ARG A 663 -14.02 -4.24 -21.63
N MET A 664 -14.27 -3.69 -20.45
CA MET A 664 -13.30 -3.62 -19.36
C MET A 664 -12.91 -5.01 -18.86
N ASP A 665 -13.86 -5.92 -18.65
CA ASP A 665 -13.53 -7.29 -18.24
C ASP A 665 -12.63 -8.00 -19.27
N GLY A 666 -12.94 -7.87 -20.57
CA GLY A 666 -12.12 -8.41 -21.65
C GLY A 666 -10.78 -7.69 -21.86
N PHE A 667 -10.70 -6.40 -21.55
CA PHE A 667 -9.45 -5.64 -21.56
C PHE A 667 -8.55 -6.05 -20.40
N THR A 668 -9.06 -6.00 -19.17
CA THR A 668 -8.34 -6.37 -17.94
C THR A 668 -7.80 -7.79 -18.04
N SER A 669 -8.60 -8.76 -18.50
CA SER A 669 -8.13 -10.15 -18.66
C SER A 669 -6.95 -10.28 -19.64
N ARG A 670 -6.90 -9.49 -20.72
CA ARG A 670 -5.75 -9.48 -21.65
C ARG A 670 -4.56 -8.71 -21.10
N ARG A 671 -4.80 -7.63 -20.37
CA ARG A 671 -3.79 -6.85 -19.65
C ARG A 671 -3.08 -7.74 -18.64
N ASP A 672 -3.83 -8.44 -17.79
CA ASP A 672 -3.28 -9.31 -16.74
C ASP A 672 -2.38 -10.39 -17.34
N VAL A 673 -2.80 -11.04 -18.43
CA VAL A 673 -1.97 -12.04 -19.15
C VAL A 673 -0.68 -11.43 -19.70
N ALA A 674 -0.75 -10.23 -20.27
CA ALA A 674 0.42 -9.55 -20.81
C ALA A 674 1.38 -9.10 -19.69
N ALA A 675 0.85 -8.50 -18.63
CA ALA A 675 1.61 -8.05 -17.48
C ALA A 675 2.30 -9.22 -16.77
N GLU A 676 1.60 -10.33 -16.53
CA GLU A 676 2.17 -11.54 -15.92
C GLU A 676 3.32 -12.11 -16.77
N ALA A 677 3.17 -12.14 -18.09
CA ALA A 677 4.24 -12.58 -18.98
C ALA A 677 5.49 -11.68 -18.92
N MET A 678 5.28 -10.37 -18.72
CA MET A 678 6.35 -9.38 -18.54
C MET A 678 7.02 -9.54 -17.16
N LYS A 679 6.24 -9.54 -16.07
CA LYS A 679 6.70 -9.76 -14.69
C LYS A 679 7.55 -11.02 -14.59
N LYS A 680 7.06 -12.14 -15.12
CA LYS A 680 7.82 -13.41 -15.17
C LYS A 680 9.15 -13.28 -15.90
N ALA A 681 9.20 -12.58 -17.04
CA ALA A 681 10.45 -12.37 -17.77
C ALA A 681 11.45 -11.50 -16.98
N LEU A 682 10.96 -10.48 -16.28
CA LEU A 682 11.78 -9.61 -15.44
C LEU A 682 12.30 -10.37 -14.21
N GLU A 683 11.44 -11.13 -13.53
CA GLU A 683 11.80 -12.02 -12.41
C GLU A 683 12.84 -13.08 -12.79
N GLU A 684 12.68 -13.73 -13.94
CA GLU A 684 13.66 -14.69 -14.48
C GLU A 684 15.05 -14.06 -14.71
N ALA A 685 15.08 -12.79 -15.14
CA ALA A 685 16.34 -12.05 -15.33
C ALA A 685 16.95 -11.54 -14.01
N ALA A 686 16.12 -11.05 -13.10
CA ALA A 686 16.53 -10.49 -11.82
C ALA A 686 16.98 -11.57 -10.81
N PHE A 687 16.25 -12.68 -10.70
CA PHE A 687 16.48 -13.67 -9.64
C PHE A 687 16.68 -15.10 -10.17
N GLY A 688 16.37 -15.35 -11.44
CA GLY A 688 16.65 -16.63 -12.13
C GLY A 688 17.99 -16.67 -12.88
N GLY A 689 18.70 -15.54 -12.99
CA GLY A 689 19.98 -15.43 -13.69
C GLY A 689 19.89 -15.60 -15.22
N SER A 690 18.68 -15.60 -15.79
CA SER A 690 18.45 -15.87 -17.21
C SER A 690 18.29 -14.58 -18.01
N ALA A 691 19.13 -14.36 -19.02
CA ALA A 691 19.03 -13.17 -19.87
C ALA A 691 17.66 -13.09 -20.58
N LEU A 692 17.09 -11.89 -20.64
CA LEU A 692 15.88 -11.62 -21.41
C LEU A 692 16.22 -11.53 -22.91
N ASP A 693 15.80 -12.54 -23.66
CA ASP A 693 15.96 -12.57 -25.12
C ASP A 693 15.30 -11.36 -25.80
N GLY A 694 16.01 -10.71 -26.71
CA GLY A 694 15.54 -9.50 -27.40
C GLY A 694 14.28 -9.72 -28.23
N LYS A 695 14.09 -10.91 -28.82
CA LYS A 695 12.86 -11.22 -29.57
C LYS A 695 11.66 -11.41 -28.63
N ARG A 696 11.87 -12.08 -27.49
CA ARG A 696 10.86 -12.15 -26.42
C ARG A 696 10.51 -10.76 -25.91
N ALA A 697 11.50 -9.90 -25.66
CA ALA A 697 11.29 -8.52 -25.22
C ALA A 697 10.44 -7.71 -26.22
N SER A 698 10.77 -7.77 -27.52
CA SER A 698 9.97 -7.10 -28.59
C SER A 698 8.51 -7.60 -28.60
N THR A 699 8.31 -8.91 -28.48
CA THR A 699 6.96 -9.49 -28.49
C THR A 699 6.14 -9.00 -27.30
N LEU A 700 6.76 -8.91 -26.12
CA LEU A 700 6.11 -8.41 -24.91
C LEU A 700 5.75 -6.93 -25.04
N THR A 701 6.68 -6.10 -25.52
CA THR A 701 6.46 -4.66 -25.65
C THR A 701 5.45 -4.31 -26.75
N GLU A 702 5.44 -5.03 -27.87
CA GLU A 702 4.40 -4.91 -28.90
C GLU A 702 3.01 -5.32 -28.39
N GLY A 703 2.96 -6.31 -27.48
CA GLY A 703 1.73 -6.68 -26.76
C GLY A 703 1.22 -5.53 -25.89
N ALA A 704 2.11 -4.97 -25.06
CA ALA A 704 1.79 -3.83 -24.21
C ALA A 704 1.36 -2.59 -25.01
N ASP A 705 2.05 -2.27 -26.10
CA ASP A 705 1.75 -1.10 -26.95
C ASP A 705 0.36 -1.20 -27.60
N ARG A 706 -0.08 -2.40 -27.98
CA ARG A 706 -1.44 -2.61 -28.51
C ARG A 706 -2.51 -2.33 -27.46
N LEU A 707 -2.31 -2.78 -26.22
CA LEU A 707 -3.24 -2.55 -25.12
C LEU A 707 -3.25 -1.07 -24.70
N LEU A 708 -2.08 -0.44 -24.61
CA LEU A 708 -1.96 1.00 -24.35
C LEU A 708 -2.68 1.83 -25.41
N ALA A 709 -2.50 1.50 -26.69
CA ALA A 709 -3.18 2.19 -27.78
C ALA A 709 -4.68 1.93 -27.81
N GLU A 710 -5.13 0.75 -27.37
CA GLU A 710 -6.55 0.43 -27.22
C GLU A 710 -7.20 1.27 -26.12
N MET A 711 -6.60 1.33 -24.93
CA MET A 711 -7.11 2.15 -23.83
C MET A 711 -7.11 3.65 -24.18
N ALA A 712 -6.10 4.14 -24.89
CA ALA A 712 -6.06 5.53 -25.34
C ALA A 712 -7.20 5.92 -26.31
N ARG A 713 -7.93 4.96 -26.88
CA ARG A 713 -9.10 5.21 -27.74
C ARG A 713 -10.43 5.05 -27.01
N ALA A 714 -10.44 4.58 -25.76
CA ALA A 714 -11.64 4.34 -24.96
C ALA A 714 -12.18 5.64 -24.33
#